data_AF-A0A8H8VN50-F1
#
_entry.id   AF-A0A8H8VN50-F1
#
_cell.length_a   1.000
_cell.length_b   1.000
_cell.length_c   1.000
_cell.angle_alpha   90.00
_cell.angle_beta   90.00
_cell.angle_gamma   90.00
#
_symmetry.space_group_name_H-M   'P 1'
#
loop_
_entity.id
_entity.type
_entity.pdbx_description
1 polymer ?
#
loop_
_entity_poly.entity_id
_entity_poly.type
_entity_poly.pdbx_seq_one_letter_code
_entity_poly.pdbx_strand_id
1 'polypeptide(L)'
;MAHFQPNSSPNTALALVLPESTMEIIQPLRSFYDAAAIKWPPHLNLFYPFVHPSAIESVSEYLTEHLHTIFKVPLSIRFGSVEVFGGGKKRPSFLVLRPDKESEELIQDFYELLGREFPEVRNAVTRREFKPHLTIGQVHGGNEGKIFHFQEKFKMLCKAIGEVEVGLATMQRIEGKMTYVRTWGVKEYPFSLSLECVPGSVVKRDTWTYKSAVYDSGDEGSEDHEDREEEQALDKWERVDIVEETKTAGRSLTLSTYNVFVDTDDTKNQDSRWWAICKKLIASNSTIICLQEVSDGCLAMIGNSWEIRQKYPYISHSPEKPLLRLRNCIILSSVPFSWEEVSTDIQGRSICLAKFNQFGFYSTPAPIESEDEDAPGPPTTWRPLTVANVHLPAYHTDEAVKLRTDYVGFIKSHLDTNYPDNPVIIVGDMNIANDASISHAVTHKIITESSGAAYADLFPPASYADAWLIAGEGLEGNTFDPTTNTIAFENAENGSSIPTVPQRYDRIYLRLQGGDNLLIREARVILDTSVPPSSDHYMLTSKLSFIDSSKQPTPETLLSLPQTALQDSDLIELLKSNSCFPTPAEIALRHQAIASLTACLNGLPDLTTAPENSSDTTFTPRLVPVGSFGLGTYTSTSDTDILAIGSISTPLFWRIAKQRIKKFRGKAADSSSLTSSDALSVKIVRYVDATIPMLILLIGDKIRIDLQYTTAVSVLASFDTIPFQPLNSPIWNLTVPTLKKLQAWRDLLFLLSRIPNLAKYRLAYRFIKLWAEKKGVYSSKFGFFGGVHISLLLARVAMLLPPTATASQLIAAFFTHYSTTKWDDSVIFMPGTGKVLRYQRATRDKMVILTINTPVINVAANATIHTVHTLSSELEKAAAKFELDATFSDVAGNFGDDTSKEIPIGVNEFLQGYNRYIKVDVQFWGLNRQGGRALVGWVESRLVGLLVELGRQTPGLDARIWPGRFHETKPRQLEAEEGMEEERKEEKEEEMGELRGFYLVALSPSSKSSQMTKEEKRNGEAAFAAVLRNFETAVTKHKEKYDPSTSWVSVSCVKPDEFVTEKGNTVELDLTMVWDGGEADENGDGIPDDEDSEEEEDPDIADLLLDGEEAEDEDDFFGSLRKGSKKNKNASAAAQKNSGPTAKLRPSHEVFNRLKWDSKYDASAYVIGYEDRFRGVLEIGVDKWKTEMSDEEFVPMHRVVYFKERKTGEMLWDREKRIDKIFGSGNTADWKKKGKK
;
A
#
# COMPACT_ATOMS: atom_id res chain seq x y z
N MET A 1 -21.63 -9.51 -78.52
CA MET A 1 -20.24 -9.09 -78.73
C MET A 1 -20.21 -7.63 -79.17
N ALA A 2 -19.74 -6.76 -78.28
CA ALA A 2 -19.60 -5.34 -78.55
C ALA A 2 -18.13 -5.01 -78.88
N HIS A 3 -17.90 -4.16 -79.89
CA HIS A 3 -16.56 -3.72 -80.28
C HIS A 3 -16.18 -2.46 -79.51
N PHE A 4 -15.54 -2.64 -78.34
CA PHE A 4 -14.99 -1.55 -77.54
C PHE A 4 -13.48 -1.62 -77.53
N GLN A 5 -12.82 -0.56 -78.01
CA GLN A 5 -11.36 -0.54 -78.08
C GLN A 5 -10.73 -0.48 -76.68
N PRO A 6 -9.71 -1.31 -76.41
CA PRO A 6 -8.98 -1.29 -75.15
C PRO A 6 -8.21 0.01 -74.99
N ASN A 7 -8.18 0.52 -73.76
CA ASN A 7 -7.31 1.64 -73.43
C ASN A 7 -5.90 1.17 -73.13
N SER A 8 -4.90 1.79 -73.75
CA SER A 8 -3.48 1.58 -73.40
C SER A 8 -3.07 2.30 -72.12
N SER A 9 -3.89 3.24 -71.62
CA SER A 9 -3.64 4.03 -70.42
C SER A 9 -4.45 3.53 -69.20
N PRO A 10 -3.87 3.50 -67.98
CA PRO A 10 -4.50 3.00 -66.75
C PRO A 10 -5.51 4.00 -66.11
N ASN A 11 -6.45 4.49 -66.91
CA ASN A 11 -7.42 5.52 -66.51
C ASN A 11 -8.82 4.99 -66.20
N THR A 12 -9.15 3.76 -66.56
CA THR A 12 -10.45 3.14 -66.29
C THR A 12 -10.28 1.70 -65.81
N ALA A 13 -11.17 1.22 -64.96
CA ALA A 13 -11.19 -0.15 -64.50
C ALA A 13 -12.62 -0.73 -64.52
N LEU A 14 -12.71 -2.04 -64.71
CA LEU A 14 -13.87 -2.84 -64.35
C LEU A 14 -13.48 -3.67 -63.13
N ALA A 15 -14.21 -3.53 -62.02
CA ALA A 15 -13.84 -4.15 -60.75
C ALA A 15 -15.06 -4.68 -60.01
N LEU A 16 -14.83 -5.70 -59.18
CA LEU A 16 -15.76 -6.09 -58.13
C LEU A 16 -15.52 -5.21 -56.91
N VAL A 17 -16.61 -4.74 -56.31
CA VAL A 17 -16.58 -3.76 -55.22
C VAL A 17 -17.47 -4.22 -54.08
N LEU A 18 -17.08 -3.86 -52.86
CA LEU A 18 -17.70 -4.34 -51.64
C LEU A 18 -18.89 -3.46 -51.22
N PRO A 19 -19.86 -4.01 -50.48
CA PRO A 19 -20.96 -3.23 -49.91
C PRO A 19 -20.48 -2.35 -48.75
N GLU A 20 -21.24 -1.29 -48.46
CA GLU A 20 -20.93 -0.28 -47.41
C GLU A 20 -20.59 -0.90 -46.05
N SER A 21 -21.35 -1.90 -45.60
CA SER A 21 -21.12 -2.58 -44.31
C SER A 21 -19.74 -3.26 -44.20
N THR A 22 -19.25 -3.85 -45.28
CA THR A 22 -17.91 -4.47 -45.32
C THR A 22 -16.82 -3.40 -45.48
N MET A 23 -17.13 -2.32 -46.19
CA MET A 23 -16.22 -1.20 -46.41
C MET A 23 -15.88 -0.48 -45.09
N GLU A 24 -16.85 -0.32 -44.19
CA GLU A 24 -16.62 0.25 -42.85
C GLU A 24 -15.62 -0.55 -42.00
N ILE A 25 -15.44 -1.84 -42.27
CA ILE A 25 -14.47 -2.71 -41.56
C ILE A 25 -13.10 -2.67 -42.25
N ILE A 26 -13.07 -2.77 -43.58
CA ILE A 26 -11.82 -2.88 -44.35
C ILE A 26 -11.13 -1.54 -44.53
N GLN A 27 -11.88 -0.48 -44.80
CA GLN A 27 -11.34 0.81 -45.21
C GLN A 27 -10.52 1.51 -44.10
N PRO A 28 -10.87 1.42 -42.79
CA PRO A 28 -10.00 1.92 -41.73
C PRO A 28 -8.62 1.25 -41.74
N LEU A 29 -8.57 -0.08 -41.84
CA LEU A 29 -7.31 -0.85 -41.90
C LEU A 29 -6.50 -0.47 -43.14
N ARG A 30 -7.14 -0.40 -44.31
CA ARG A 30 -6.49 0.05 -45.55
C ARG A 30 -5.96 1.46 -45.44
N SER A 31 -6.68 2.37 -44.79
CA SER A 31 -6.24 3.76 -44.63
C SER A 31 -4.94 3.87 -43.81
N PHE A 32 -4.67 2.93 -42.89
CA PHE A 32 -3.42 2.86 -42.13
C PHE A 32 -2.29 2.13 -42.87
N TYR A 33 -2.59 1.07 -43.64
CA TYR A 33 -1.56 0.16 -44.16
C TYR A 33 -1.39 0.17 -45.68
N ASP A 34 -2.30 0.76 -46.44
CA ASP A 34 -2.27 0.82 -47.90
C ASP A 34 -2.21 2.27 -48.38
N ALA A 35 -1.08 2.67 -48.96
CA ALA A 35 -0.92 4.00 -49.55
C ALA A 35 -1.91 4.28 -50.71
N ALA A 36 -2.50 3.24 -51.30
CA ALA A 36 -3.54 3.37 -52.32
C ALA A 36 -4.95 3.60 -51.74
N ALA A 37 -5.13 3.50 -50.42
CA ALA A 37 -6.43 3.65 -49.75
C ALA A 37 -7.01 5.07 -49.77
N ILE A 38 -6.31 6.05 -50.34
CA ILE A 38 -6.83 7.40 -50.66
C ILE A 38 -7.03 7.64 -52.17
N LYS A 39 -6.64 6.67 -53.01
CA LYS A 39 -6.79 6.71 -54.48
C LYS A 39 -7.74 5.66 -55.03
N TRP A 40 -7.94 4.56 -54.30
CA TRP A 40 -8.75 3.41 -54.72
C TRP A 40 -9.66 2.92 -53.58
N PRO A 41 -10.97 2.80 -53.80
CA PRO A 41 -11.83 2.04 -52.88
C PRO A 41 -11.37 0.57 -52.82
N PRO A 42 -11.67 -0.17 -51.75
CA PRO A 42 -11.48 -1.61 -51.67
C PRO A 42 -12.16 -2.31 -52.85
N HIS A 43 -11.39 -3.09 -53.62
CA HIS A 43 -11.86 -3.67 -54.87
C HIS A 43 -11.07 -4.93 -55.25
N LEU A 44 -11.66 -5.74 -56.15
CA LEU A 44 -10.97 -6.79 -56.90
C LEU A 44 -10.97 -6.42 -58.39
N ASN A 45 -9.80 -6.22 -58.98
CA ASN A 45 -9.69 -5.80 -60.38
C ASN A 45 -9.98 -6.93 -61.36
N LEU A 46 -11.07 -6.81 -62.14
CA LEU A 46 -11.35 -7.71 -63.27
C LEU A 46 -10.53 -7.27 -64.49
N PHE A 47 -10.82 -6.09 -65.05
CA PHE A 47 -10.07 -5.52 -66.17
C PHE A 47 -9.46 -4.17 -65.80
N TYR A 48 -8.12 -4.09 -65.87
CA TYR A 48 -7.37 -2.85 -65.67
C TYR A 48 -6.07 -2.89 -66.49
N PRO A 49 -5.88 -2.01 -67.48
CA PRO A 49 -6.85 -1.01 -67.97
C PRO A 49 -8.11 -1.64 -68.61
N PHE A 50 -9.23 -0.90 -68.64
CA PHE A 50 -10.52 -1.35 -69.21
C PHE A 50 -10.80 -0.78 -70.62
N VAL A 51 -11.49 0.36 -70.74
CA VAL A 51 -11.86 1.00 -72.03
C VAL A 51 -11.43 2.46 -72.08
N HIS A 52 -11.43 3.09 -73.25
CA HIS A 52 -11.07 4.51 -73.31
C HIS A 52 -12.06 5.36 -72.47
N PRO A 53 -11.64 6.42 -71.75
CA PRO A 53 -12.53 7.19 -70.88
C PRO A 53 -13.77 7.76 -71.59
N SER A 54 -13.67 8.07 -72.89
CA SER A 54 -14.80 8.54 -73.68
C SER A 54 -15.86 7.46 -73.99
N ALA A 55 -15.53 6.18 -73.79
CA ALA A 55 -16.41 5.04 -74.06
C ALA A 55 -17.00 4.43 -72.77
N ILE A 56 -16.59 4.90 -71.58
CA ILE A 56 -16.98 4.29 -70.30
C ILE A 56 -18.49 4.38 -70.03
N GLU A 57 -19.13 5.48 -70.45
CA GLU A 57 -20.58 5.67 -70.31
C GLU A 57 -21.37 4.70 -71.19
N SER A 58 -21.03 4.61 -72.48
CA SER A 58 -21.67 3.69 -73.42
C SER A 58 -21.48 2.22 -73.01
N VAL A 59 -20.31 1.86 -72.47
CA VAL A 59 -20.06 0.50 -71.93
C VAL A 59 -20.88 0.26 -70.67
N SER A 60 -21.06 1.27 -69.82
CA SER A 60 -21.90 1.17 -68.63
C SER A 60 -23.38 1.00 -69.00
N GLU A 61 -23.86 1.65 -70.06
CA GLU A 61 -25.21 1.42 -70.60
C GLU A 61 -25.35 0.00 -71.14
N TYR A 62 -24.39 -0.47 -71.95
CA TYR A 62 -24.38 -1.84 -72.46
C TYR A 62 -24.42 -2.90 -71.35
N LEU A 63 -23.58 -2.74 -70.32
CA LEU A 63 -23.60 -3.60 -69.15
C LEU A 63 -24.95 -3.53 -68.42
N THR A 64 -25.57 -2.35 -68.30
CA THR A 64 -26.89 -2.24 -67.65
C THR A 64 -27.96 -3.06 -68.37
N GLU A 65 -27.95 -3.08 -69.71
CA GLU A 65 -28.92 -3.83 -70.51
C GLU A 65 -28.64 -5.35 -70.55
N HIS A 66 -27.36 -5.74 -70.57
CA HIS A 66 -26.97 -7.12 -70.85
C HIS A 66 -26.45 -7.89 -69.62
N LEU A 67 -26.10 -7.23 -68.52
CA LEU A 67 -25.48 -7.88 -67.35
C LEU A 67 -26.33 -9.03 -66.81
N HIS A 68 -27.65 -8.87 -66.70
CA HIS A 68 -28.55 -9.94 -66.24
C HIS A 68 -28.53 -11.19 -67.14
N THR A 69 -28.16 -11.05 -68.40
CA THR A 69 -27.99 -12.18 -69.34
C THR A 69 -26.58 -12.76 -69.32
N ILE A 70 -25.59 -12.01 -68.83
CA ILE A 70 -24.18 -12.41 -68.72
C ILE A 70 -23.94 -13.12 -67.39
N PHE A 71 -24.36 -12.52 -66.27
CA PHE A 71 -24.16 -13.03 -64.91
C PHE A 71 -25.08 -12.35 -63.89
N LYS A 72 -25.43 -13.05 -62.80
CA LYS A 72 -26.22 -12.45 -61.71
C LYS A 72 -25.31 -11.70 -60.72
N VAL A 73 -25.63 -10.44 -60.43
CA VAL A 73 -24.91 -9.59 -59.46
C VAL A 73 -25.94 -9.07 -58.42
N PRO A 74 -25.62 -9.01 -57.11
CA PRO A 74 -24.32 -9.24 -56.48
C PRO A 74 -23.87 -10.71 -56.45
N LEU A 75 -22.56 -10.93 -56.31
CA LEU A 75 -21.94 -12.24 -56.11
C LEU A 75 -21.73 -12.48 -54.62
N SER A 76 -22.20 -13.61 -54.10
CA SER A 76 -21.82 -14.02 -52.74
C SER A 76 -20.42 -14.63 -52.78
N ILE A 77 -19.48 -14.02 -52.07
CA ILE A 77 -18.09 -14.50 -51.98
C ILE A 77 -17.63 -14.54 -50.53
N ARG A 78 -16.61 -15.35 -50.26
CA ARG A 78 -15.94 -15.41 -48.95
C ARG A 78 -14.44 -15.31 -49.14
N PHE A 79 -13.77 -14.55 -48.27
CA PHE A 79 -12.31 -14.51 -48.23
C PHE A 79 -11.77 -15.67 -47.38
N GLY A 80 -10.94 -16.53 -47.96
CA GLY A 80 -10.47 -17.77 -47.34
C GLY A 80 -9.02 -17.74 -46.85
N SER A 81 -8.18 -16.85 -47.40
CA SER A 81 -6.76 -16.79 -47.03
C SER A 81 -6.15 -15.41 -47.19
N VAL A 82 -4.99 -15.21 -46.54
CA VAL A 82 -4.15 -14.01 -46.63
C VAL A 82 -2.84 -14.41 -47.30
N GLU A 83 -2.51 -13.74 -48.40
CA GLU A 83 -1.28 -13.99 -49.15
C GLU A 83 -0.37 -12.76 -49.19
N VAL A 84 0.93 -13.00 -49.33
CA VAL A 84 1.95 -11.96 -49.49
C VAL A 84 2.44 -11.99 -50.93
N PHE A 85 2.17 -10.93 -51.68
CA PHE A 85 2.71 -10.77 -53.02
C PHE A 85 4.04 -10.02 -52.93
N GLY A 86 5.13 -10.75 -53.19
CA GLY A 86 6.49 -10.26 -53.00
C GLY A 86 6.82 -9.08 -53.93
N GLY A 87 7.15 -7.94 -53.33
CA GLY A 87 8.04 -6.98 -53.95
C GLY A 87 9.47 -7.46 -53.71
N GLY A 88 10.32 -7.53 -54.75
CA GLY A 88 11.75 -7.77 -54.54
C GLY A 88 12.36 -6.70 -53.60
N LYS A 89 13.65 -6.80 -53.24
CA LYS A 89 14.31 -5.94 -52.20
C LYS A 89 14.07 -4.41 -52.26
N LYS A 90 13.60 -3.85 -53.38
CA LYS A 90 13.31 -2.40 -53.56
C LYS A 90 11.82 -2.06 -53.71
N ARG A 91 10.91 -3.04 -53.65
CA ARG A 91 9.45 -2.85 -53.82
C ARG A 91 8.74 -3.35 -52.56
N PRO A 92 7.62 -2.73 -52.15
CA PRO A 92 6.84 -3.22 -51.03
C PRO A 92 6.26 -4.60 -51.33
N SER A 93 6.15 -5.43 -50.29
CA SER A 93 5.33 -6.64 -50.33
C SER A 93 3.88 -6.24 -50.07
N PHE A 94 2.96 -6.71 -50.92
CA PHE A 94 1.54 -6.43 -50.78
C PHE A 94 0.88 -7.56 -49.98
N LEU A 95 0.10 -7.19 -48.96
CA LEU A 95 -0.74 -8.10 -48.20
C LEU A 95 -2.13 -8.07 -48.81
N VAL A 96 -2.60 -9.23 -49.24
CA VAL A 96 -3.86 -9.35 -49.99
C VAL A 96 -4.77 -10.41 -49.37
N LEU A 97 -6.08 -10.16 -49.42
CA LEU A 97 -7.10 -11.17 -49.16
C LEU A 97 -7.41 -11.92 -50.45
N ARG A 98 -7.50 -13.24 -50.34
CA ARG A 98 -7.85 -14.14 -51.44
C ARG A 98 -9.24 -14.73 -51.17
N PRO A 99 -10.12 -14.76 -52.17
CA PRO A 99 -11.35 -15.54 -52.07
C PRO A 99 -11.03 -17.00 -51.74
N ASP A 100 -11.94 -17.70 -51.05
CA ASP A 100 -11.84 -19.14 -50.92
C ASP A 100 -11.99 -19.84 -52.28
N LYS A 101 -11.78 -21.16 -52.31
CA LYS A 101 -11.72 -21.90 -53.57
C LYS A 101 -13.02 -21.77 -54.40
N GLU A 102 -14.18 -21.88 -53.75
CA GLU A 102 -15.49 -21.79 -54.42
C GLU A 102 -15.74 -20.37 -54.95
N SER A 103 -15.44 -19.36 -54.15
CA SER A 103 -15.56 -17.95 -54.55
C SER A 103 -14.57 -17.58 -55.66
N GLU A 104 -13.35 -18.13 -55.64
CA GLU A 104 -12.34 -17.92 -56.68
C GLU A 104 -12.79 -18.52 -58.02
N GLU A 105 -13.35 -19.74 -58.02
CA GLU A 105 -13.94 -20.37 -59.21
C GLU A 105 -15.12 -19.54 -59.74
N LEU A 106 -16.02 -19.05 -58.87
CA LEU A 106 -17.14 -18.19 -59.27
C LEU A 106 -16.68 -16.88 -59.93
N ILE A 107 -15.67 -16.22 -59.36
CA ILE A 107 -15.12 -14.97 -59.91
C ILE A 107 -14.38 -15.25 -61.23
N GLN A 108 -13.71 -16.40 -61.35
CA GLN A 108 -13.04 -16.84 -62.57
C GLN A 108 -14.05 -17.06 -63.71
N ASP A 109 -15.15 -17.75 -63.45
CA ASP A 109 -16.24 -17.96 -64.43
C ASP A 109 -16.83 -16.62 -64.89
N PHE A 110 -17.07 -15.69 -63.95
CA PHE A 110 -17.56 -14.36 -64.27
C PHE A 110 -16.56 -13.57 -65.13
N TYR A 111 -15.26 -13.64 -64.80
CA TYR A 111 -14.19 -13.02 -65.57
C TYR A 111 -14.09 -13.57 -67.00
N GLU A 112 -14.27 -14.88 -67.19
CA GLU A 112 -14.26 -15.51 -68.52
C GLU A 112 -15.47 -15.13 -69.37
N LEU A 113 -16.67 -15.08 -68.77
CA LEU A 113 -17.89 -14.65 -69.45
C LEU A 113 -17.80 -13.19 -69.89
N LEU A 114 -17.30 -12.30 -69.02
CA LEU A 114 -17.01 -10.91 -69.38
C LEU A 114 -15.93 -10.84 -70.48
N GLY A 115 -14.93 -11.72 -70.44
CA GLY A 115 -13.90 -11.79 -71.48
C GLY A 115 -14.44 -12.16 -72.88
N ARG A 116 -15.54 -12.94 -72.96
CA ARG A 116 -16.23 -13.25 -74.22
C ARG A 116 -17.04 -12.07 -74.75
N GLU A 117 -17.59 -11.25 -73.86
CA GLU A 117 -18.32 -10.03 -74.24
C GLU A 117 -17.39 -8.90 -74.68
N PHE A 118 -16.19 -8.81 -74.07
CA PHE A 118 -15.16 -7.80 -74.38
C PHE A 118 -13.83 -8.43 -74.85
N PRO A 119 -13.80 -9.10 -76.02
CA PRO A 119 -12.64 -9.86 -76.48
C PRO A 119 -11.40 -8.99 -76.73
N GLU A 120 -11.57 -7.76 -77.23
CA GLU A 120 -10.48 -6.82 -77.48
C GLU A 120 -9.81 -6.34 -76.17
N VAL A 121 -10.61 -6.09 -75.13
CA VAL A 121 -10.15 -5.75 -73.78
C VAL A 121 -9.42 -6.95 -73.16
N ARG A 122 -10.01 -8.15 -73.25
CA ARG A 122 -9.41 -9.38 -72.69
C ARG A 122 -8.03 -9.69 -73.29
N ASN A 123 -7.85 -9.42 -74.58
CA ASN A 123 -6.57 -9.62 -75.29
C ASN A 123 -5.53 -8.54 -74.92
N ALA A 124 -5.96 -7.33 -74.56
CA ALA A 124 -5.08 -6.23 -74.17
C ALA A 124 -4.52 -6.35 -72.74
N VAL A 125 -5.20 -7.08 -71.84
CA VAL A 125 -4.74 -7.30 -70.47
C VAL A 125 -3.53 -8.26 -70.47
N THR A 126 -2.34 -7.74 -70.16
CA THR A 126 -1.06 -8.47 -70.23
C THR A 126 -0.80 -9.47 -69.09
N ARG A 127 -1.82 -9.82 -68.29
CA ARG A 127 -1.67 -10.72 -67.13
C ARG A 127 -1.56 -12.18 -67.61
N ARG A 128 -0.52 -12.91 -67.15
CA ARG A 128 -0.31 -14.33 -67.51
C ARG A 128 -1.40 -15.26 -66.93
N GLU A 129 -1.87 -14.94 -65.72
CA GLU A 129 -2.90 -15.68 -64.98
C GLU A 129 -3.76 -14.66 -64.22
N PHE A 130 -5.09 -14.84 -64.21
CA PHE A 130 -6.00 -14.00 -63.43
C PHE A 130 -6.16 -14.63 -62.05
N LYS A 131 -5.82 -13.88 -60.99
CA LYS A 131 -6.01 -14.29 -59.60
C LYS A 131 -6.76 -13.19 -58.88
N PRO A 132 -8.03 -13.37 -58.51
CA PRO A 132 -8.78 -12.36 -57.77
C PRO A 132 -8.14 -12.17 -56.39
N HIS A 133 -7.93 -10.91 -56.03
CA HIS A 133 -7.35 -10.53 -54.74
C HIS A 133 -7.77 -9.10 -54.39
N LEU A 134 -7.80 -8.80 -53.09
CA LEU A 134 -8.04 -7.47 -52.55
C LEU A 134 -6.85 -7.03 -51.70
N THR A 135 -6.23 -5.89 -52.05
CA THR A 135 -5.08 -5.37 -51.30
C THR A 135 -5.52 -4.67 -50.02
N ILE A 136 -5.00 -5.12 -48.87
CA ILE A 136 -5.28 -4.53 -47.55
C ILE A 136 -4.14 -3.65 -47.05
N GLY A 137 -2.89 -4.01 -47.36
CA GLY A 137 -1.73 -3.30 -46.83
C GLY A 137 -0.44 -3.57 -47.57
N GLN A 138 0.60 -2.80 -47.22
CA GLN A 138 1.92 -2.87 -47.83
C GLN A 138 2.99 -2.88 -46.74
N VAL A 139 3.95 -3.82 -46.85
CA VAL A 139 5.09 -3.92 -45.93
C VAL A 139 6.38 -3.61 -46.68
N HIS A 140 7.14 -2.66 -46.15
CA HIS A 140 8.44 -2.28 -46.70
C HIS A 140 9.56 -3.02 -45.94
N GLY A 141 10.57 -3.52 -46.66
CA GLY A 141 11.83 -3.97 -46.05
C GLY A 141 11.89 -5.41 -45.53
N GLY A 142 11.01 -6.32 -45.93
CA GLY A 142 11.17 -7.76 -45.66
C GLY A 142 11.17 -8.18 -44.18
N ASN A 143 10.60 -7.37 -43.27
CA ASN A 143 10.45 -7.73 -41.87
C ASN A 143 9.41 -8.85 -41.73
N GLU A 144 9.90 -10.09 -41.61
CA GLU A 144 9.08 -11.32 -41.55
C GLU A 144 8.11 -11.32 -40.36
N GLY A 145 8.50 -10.76 -39.20
CA GLY A 145 7.61 -10.72 -38.05
C GLY A 145 6.47 -9.71 -38.17
N LYS A 146 6.69 -8.55 -38.79
CA LYS A 146 5.57 -7.64 -39.16
C LYS A 146 4.60 -8.35 -40.12
N ILE A 147 5.12 -9.10 -41.08
CA ILE A 147 4.29 -9.88 -42.01
C ILE A 147 3.47 -10.92 -41.23
N PHE A 148 4.08 -11.65 -40.29
CA PHE A 148 3.40 -12.60 -39.43
C PHE A 148 2.22 -11.96 -38.67
N HIS A 149 2.45 -10.85 -37.96
CA HIS A 149 1.40 -10.14 -37.22
C HIS A 149 0.28 -9.62 -38.12
N PHE A 150 0.61 -9.13 -39.33
CA PHE A 150 -0.40 -8.72 -40.29
C PHE A 150 -1.21 -9.89 -40.84
N GLN A 151 -0.58 -11.05 -41.07
CA GLN A 151 -1.29 -12.25 -41.49
C GLN A 151 -2.31 -12.70 -40.44
N GLU A 152 -1.95 -12.70 -39.15
CA GLU A 152 -2.88 -13.02 -38.07
C GLU A 152 -4.04 -12.01 -37.99
N LYS A 153 -3.72 -10.70 -38.01
CA LYS A 153 -4.73 -9.63 -38.05
C LYS A 153 -5.71 -9.80 -39.22
N PHE A 154 -5.21 -10.11 -40.41
CA PHE A 154 -6.07 -10.22 -41.59
C PHE A 154 -6.82 -11.56 -41.68
N LYS A 155 -6.34 -12.63 -41.02
CA LYS A 155 -7.17 -13.83 -40.80
C LYS A 155 -8.36 -13.53 -39.90
N MET A 156 -8.16 -12.74 -38.83
CA MET A 156 -9.27 -12.25 -37.99
C MET A 156 -10.24 -11.39 -38.80
N LEU A 157 -9.72 -10.53 -39.68
CA LEU A 157 -10.54 -9.74 -40.60
C LEU A 157 -11.41 -10.63 -41.50
N CYS A 158 -10.87 -11.71 -42.08
CA CYS A 158 -11.66 -12.66 -42.89
C CYS A 158 -12.82 -13.25 -42.07
N LYS A 159 -12.57 -13.67 -40.83
CA LYS A 159 -13.61 -14.19 -39.93
C LYS A 159 -14.66 -13.13 -39.60
N ALA A 160 -14.23 -11.88 -39.36
CA ALA A 160 -15.12 -10.78 -39.00
C ALA A 160 -16.02 -10.31 -40.17
N ILE A 161 -15.54 -10.38 -41.42
CA ILE A 161 -16.32 -10.04 -42.62
C ILE A 161 -17.29 -11.16 -42.98
N GLY A 162 -16.86 -12.42 -42.87
CA GLY A 162 -17.66 -13.58 -43.26
C GLY A 162 -17.92 -13.64 -44.77
N GLU A 163 -19.16 -13.97 -45.13
CA GLU A 163 -19.65 -13.99 -46.51
C GLU A 163 -20.16 -12.60 -46.92
N VAL A 164 -19.79 -12.15 -48.12
CA VAL A 164 -20.03 -10.79 -48.60
C VAL A 164 -20.61 -10.78 -50.01
N GLU A 165 -21.62 -9.95 -50.22
CA GLU A 165 -22.23 -9.69 -51.52
C GLU A 165 -21.47 -8.60 -52.30
N VAL A 166 -20.58 -8.99 -53.22
CA VAL A 166 -19.84 -8.03 -54.05
C VAL A 166 -20.62 -7.62 -55.29
N GLY A 167 -20.59 -6.33 -55.60
CA GLY A 167 -21.17 -5.76 -56.81
C GLY A 167 -20.15 -5.54 -57.91
N LEU A 168 -20.63 -5.18 -59.10
CA LEU A 168 -19.80 -4.78 -60.24
C LEU A 168 -19.73 -3.26 -60.32
N ALA A 169 -18.59 -2.70 -60.70
CA ALA A 169 -18.44 -1.28 -60.96
C ALA A 169 -17.58 -0.99 -62.18
N THR A 170 -18.04 -0.04 -63.00
CA THR A 170 -17.18 0.69 -63.94
C THR A 170 -16.60 1.90 -63.23
N MET A 171 -15.29 2.12 -63.38
CA MET A 171 -14.57 3.16 -62.66
C MET A 171 -13.67 3.96 -63.59
N GLN A 172 -13.52 5.26 -63.29
CA GLN A 172 -12.68 6.19 -64.04
C GLN A 172 -11.82 7.03 -63.11
N ARG A 173 -10.59 7.33 -63.54
CA ARG A 173 -9.68 8.21 -62.84
C ARG A 173 -10.09 9.68 -63.04
N ILE A 174 -10.48 10.34 -61.95
CA ILE A 174 -10.83 11.76 -61.89
C ILE A 174 -9.91 12.40 -60.83
N GLU A 175 -9.15 13.44 -61.22
CA GLU A 175 -8.21 14.16 -60.32
C GLU A 175 -7.23 13.22 -59.57
N GLY A 176 -6.80 12.15 -60.24
CA GLY A 176 -5.86 11.18 -59.66
C GLY A 176 -6.50 10.11 -58.76
N LYS A 177 -7.80 10.19 -58.45
CA LYS A 177 -8.58 9.19 -57.70
C LYS A 177 -9.42 8.34 -58.63
N MET A 178 -9.63 7.07 -58.30
CA MET A 178 -10.56 6.20 -59.02
C MET A 178 -11.97 6.36 -58.44
N THR A 179 -12.89 6.83 -59.27
CA THR A 179 -14.27 7.14 -58.89
C THR A 179 -15.22 6.17 -59.59
N TYR A 180 -16.32 5.83 -58.93
CA TYR A 180 -17.43 5.08 -59.52
C TYR A 180 -18.06 5.87 -60.67
N VAL A 181 -18.25 5.22 -61.81
CA VAL A 181 -19.05 5.76 -62.93
C VAL A 181 -20.45 5.16 -62.89
N ARG A 182 -20.54 3.85 -62.63
CA ARG A 182 -21.79 3.13 -62.37
C ARG A 182 -21.51 1.87 -61.55
N THR A 183 -22.43 1.51 -60.66
CA THR A 183 -22.39 0.27 -59.86
C THR A 183 -23.63 -0.59 -60.08
N TRP A 184 -23.49 -1.90 -59.92
CA TRP A 184 -24.58 -2.89 -59.94
C TRP A 184 -24.46 -3.82 -58.75
N GLY A 185 -25.58 -4.08 -58.06
CA GLY A 185 -25.65 -4.97 -56.89
C GLY A 185 -25.18 -4.36 -55.57
N VAL A 186 -24.46 -3.23 -55.58
CA VAL A 186 -24.06 -2.49 -54.35
C VAL A 186 -24.24 -0.98 -54.53
N LYS A 187 -24.45 -0.27 -53.41
CA LYS A 187 -24.49 1.19 -53.38
C LYS A 187 -23.08 1.78 -53.55
N GLU A 188 -23.03 2.97 -54.13
CA GLU A 188 -21.79 3.75 -54.19
C GLU A 188 -21.37 4.18 -52.78
N TYR A 189 -20.11 3.91 -52.44
CA TYR A 189 -19.53 4.30 -51.15
C TYR A 189 -18.67 5.56 -51.31
N PRO A 190 -18.89 6.64 -50.54
CA PRO A 190 -18.08 7.84 -50.60
C PRO A 190 -16.68 7.54 -50.07
N PHE A 191 -15.68 7.63 -50.93
CA PHE A 191 -14.31 7.28 -50.58
C PHE A 191 -13.57 8.47 -49.95
N SER A 192 -13.65 8.57 -48.62
CA SER A 192 -12.84 9.46 -47.78
C SER A 192 -11.88 8.68 -46.89
N LEU A 193 -10.89 9.38 -46.31
CA LEU A 193 -10.13 8.84 -45.19
C LEU A 193 -11.09 8.51 -44.04
N SER A 194 -10.84 7.40 -43.36
CA SER A 194 -11.52 7.08 -42.09
C SER A 194 -11.27 8.22 -41.10
N LEU A 195 -12.25 8.53 -40.26
CA LEU A 195 -12.12 9.60 -39.27
C LEU A 195 -10.90 9.37 -38.37
N GLU A 196 -10.62 8.10 -38.04
CA GLU A 196 -9.44 7.62 -37.31
C GLU A 196 -8.09 8.02 -37.91
N CYS A 197 -8.04 8.31 -39.21
CA CYS A 197 -6.83 8.75 -39.91
C CYS A 197 -6.74 10.28 -40.01
N VAL A 198 -7.79 11.00 -39.60
CA VAL A 198 -7.82 12.46 -39.57
C VAL A 198 -7.32 12.93 -38.20
N PRO A 199 -6.19 13.64 -38.12
CA PRO A 199 -5.65 14.15 -36.86
C PRO A 199 -6.63 15.06 -36.14
N GLY A 200 -6.72 14.94 -34.81
CA GLY A 200 -7.63 15.74 -33.98
C GLY A 200 -9.08 15.26 -33.97
N SER A 201 -9.40 14.21 -34.73
CA SER A 201 -10.73 13.62 -34.72
C SER A 201 -10.97 12.79 -33.45
N VAL A 202 -12.24 12.72 -33.06
CA VAL A 202 -12.70 11.94 -31.90
C VAL A 202 -13.68 10.90 -32.40
N VAL A 203 -13.38 9.63 -32.16
CA VAL A 203 -14.23 8.50 -32.55
C VAL A 203 -14.76 7.85 -31.28
N LYS A 204 -16.07 7.88 -31.08
CA LYS A 204 -16.71 7.13 -30.01
C LYS A 204 -16.64 5.63 -30.31
N ARG A 205 -16.31 4.84 -29.31
CA ARG A 205 -16.07 3.40 -29.45
C ARG A 205 -16.93 2.61 -28.47
N ASP A 206 -17.21 1.37 -28.84
CA ASP A 206 -17.98 0.45 -28.02
C ASP A 206 -17.10 -0.18 -26.94
N THR A 207 -17.67 -0.36 -25.75
CA THR A 207 -17.13 -1.24 -24.71
C THR A 207 -17.76 -2.61 -24.85
N TRP A 208 -17.00 -3.68 -24.59
CA TRP A 208 -17.42 -5.06 -24.83
C TRP A 208 -17.45 -5.86 -23.54
N THR A 209 -18.38 -6.81 -23.46
CA THR A 209 -18.51 -7.81 -22.38
C THR A 209 -18.68 -9.22 -22.94
N TYR A 210 -18.31 -10.23 -22.17
CA TYR A 210 -18.48 -11.63 -22.55
C TYR A 210 -19.75 -12.19 -21.94
N LYS A 211 -20.69 -12.66 -22.78
CA LYS A 211 -21.85 -13.44 -22.33
C LYS A 211 -21.58 -14.93 -22.54
N SER A 212 -21.71 -15.69 -21.45
CA SER A 212 -21.70 -17.15 -21.51
C SER A 212 -23.12 -17.68 -21.70
N ALA A 213 -23.24 -18.73 -22.51
CA ALA A 213 -24.44 -19.54 -22.65
C ALA A 213 -24.79 -20.15 -21.29
N VAL A 214 -25.84 -19.65 -20.65
CA VAL A 214 -26.35 -20.27 -19.42
C VAL A 214 -26.95 -21.62 -19.83
N TYR A 215 -26.31 -22.72 -19.44
CA TYR A 215 -26.97 -24.03 -19.45
C TYR A 215 -28.01 -24.01 -18.33
N ASP A 216 -29.27 -23.87 -18.72
CA ASP A 216 -30.39 -24.08 -17.80
C ASP A 216 -30.38 -25.56 -17.38
N SER A 217 -29.87 -25.83 -16.18
CA SER A 217 -29.99 -27.14 -15.55
C SER A 217 -31.46 -27.29 -15.13
N GLY A 218 -32.22 -27.96 -15.99
CA GLY A 218 -33.67 -28.07 -15.98
C GLY A 218 -34.35 -28.05 -14.61
N ASP A 219 -35.27 -27.08 -14.46
CA ASP A 219 -36.40 -27.20 -13.56
C ASP A 219 -37.55 -27.85 -14.36
N GLU A 220 -37.89 -29.08 -13.97
CA GLU A 220 -39.08 -29.77 -14.48
C GLU A 220 -40.32 -29.02 -13.99
N GLY A 221 -40.98 -28.28 -14.89
CA GLY A 221 -42.39 -27.95 -14.72
C GLY A 221 -42.79 -26.55 -15.15
N SER A 222 -43.10 -26.40 -16.43
CA SER A 222 -44.32 -25.70 -16.86
C SER A 222 -44.53 -25.90 -18.36
N GLU A 223 -45.58 -26.65 -18.68
CA GLU A 223 -46.21 -26.60 -20.00
C GLU A 223 -46.88 -25.22 -20.11
N ASP A 224 -46.45 -24.43 -21.08
CA ASP A 224 -47.22 -23.44 -21.86
C ASP A 224 -46.34 -22.24 -22.26
N HIS A 225 -45.84 -22.23 -23.50
CA HIS A 225 -46.22 -21.23 -24.51
C HIS A 225 -45.37 -21.32 -25.78
N GLU A 226 -46.11 -21.27 -26.90
CA GLU A 226 -45.71 -21.31 -28.30
C GLU A 226 -44.78 -20.16 -28.73
N ASP A 227 -43.95 -20.46 -29.74
CA ASP A 227 -43.33 -19.55 -30.71
C ASP A 227 -42.47 -18.39 -30.17
N ARG A 228 -41.28 -18.73 -29.66
CA ARG A 228 -40.09 -17.88 -29.80
C ARG A 228 -39.00 -18.72 -30.46
N GLU A 229 -38.49 -18.26 -31.60
CA GLU A 229 -37.25 -18.79 -32.18
C GLU A 229 -36.16 -18.71 -31.11
N GLU A 230 -35.76 -19.87 -30.57
CA GLU A 230 -34.61 -20.00 -29.68
C GLU A 230 -33.35 -19.66 -30.48
N GLU A 231 -32.93 -18.39 -30.45
CA GLU A 231 -31.52 -18.06 -30.65
C GLU A 231 -30.74 -18.83 -29.58
N GLN A 232 -30.14 -19.96 -29.95
CA GLN A 232 -29.18 -20.65 -29.11
C GLN A 232 -28.16 -19.61 -28.63
N ALA A 233 -28.17 -19.32 -27.32
CA ALA A 233 -27.25 -18.39 -26.72
C ALA A 233 -25.83 -18.96 -26.92
N LEU A 234 -25.12 -18.46 -27.92
CA LEU A 234 -23.73 -18.81 -28.17
C LEU A 234 -22.83 -17.92 -27.33
N ASP A 235 -21.83 -18.53 -26.69
CA ASP A 235 -20.70 -17.87 -26.05
C ASP A 235 -20.08 -16.82 -26.99
N LYS A 236 -20.26 -15.53 -26.69
CA LYS A 236 -19.77 -14.44 -27.56
C LYS A 236 -19.50 -13.14 -26.81
N TRP A 237 -18.60 -12.34 -27.37
CA TRP A 237 -18.42 -10.94 -26.97
C TRP A 237 -19.52 -10.07 -27.57
N GLU A 238 -20.15 -9.23 -26.74
CA GLU A 238 -21.19 -8.30 -27.17
C GLU A 238 -20.92 -6.86 -26.72
N ARG A 239 -21.57 -5.91 -27.39
CA ARG A 239 -21.50 -4.49 -27.05
C ARG A 239 -22.27 -4.23 -25.77
N VAL A 240 -21.70 -3.39 -24.91
CA VAL A 240 -22.33 -2.96 -23.66
C VAL A 240 -23.05 -1.63 -23.90
N ASP A 241 -24.37 -1.64 -23.72
CA ASP A 241 -25.14 -0.41 -23.61
C ASP A 241 -24.96 0.16 -22.20
N ILE A 242 -24.18 1.24 -22.09
CA ILE A 242 -23.83 1.84 -20.80
C ILE A 242 -25.00 2.68 -20.31
N VAL A 243 -25.82 2.09 -19.44
CA VAL A 243 -26.93 2.77 -18.76
C VAL A 243 -26.37 3.67 -17.63
N GLU A 244 -27.08 4.74 -17.27
CA GLU A 244 -26.72 5.54 -16.08
C GLU A 244 -26.78 4.69 -14.81
N GLU A 245 -25.63 4.22 -14.35
CA GLU A 245 -25.49 3.44 -13.12
C GLU A 245 -25.44 4.33 -11.85
N THR A 246 -25.57 3.69 -10.69
CA THR A 246 -25.52 4.31 -9.36
C THR A 246 -24.24 5.11 -9.12
N LYS A 247 -24.36 6.44 -9.18
CA LYS A 247 -23.34 7.44 -8.81
C LYS A 247 -23.05 7.31 -7.31
N THR A 248 -21.84 6.91 -6.94
CA THR A 248 -21.44 6.66 -5.55
C THR A 248 -20.18 7.45 -5.20
N ALA A 249 -20.35 8.55 -4.45
CA ALA A 249 -19.25 9.38 -4.00
C ALA A 249 -18.35 8.65 -2.97
N GLY A 250 -17.07 9.03 -2.89
CA GLY A 250 -16.14 8.52 -1.88
C GLY A 250 -15.61 7.09 -2.11
N ARG A 251 -15.80 6.52 -3.32
CA ARG A 251 -15.24 5.21 -3.67
C ARG A 251 -13.72 5.26 -3.82
N SER A 252 -13.08 4.17 -3.42
CA SER A 252 -11.69 3.89 -3.75
C SER A 252 -11.61 2.95 -4.95
N LEU A 253 -10.54 3.06 -5.73
CA LEU A 253 -10.26 2.19 -6.86
C LEU A 253 -8.76 1.96 -6.99
N THR A 254 -8.40 0.90 -7.70
CA THR A 254 -7.00 0.60 -8.04
C THR A 254 -6.82 0.73 -9.55
N LEU A 255 -5.81 1.49 -9.99
CA LEU A 255 -5.48 1.70 -11.39
C LEU A 255 -4.07 1.16 -11.67
N SER A 256 -3.92 0.31 -12.68
CA SER A 256 -2.61 -0.19 -13.12
C SER A 256 -2.30 0.22 -14.56
N THR A 257 -1.01 0.42 -14.83
CA THR A 257 -0.46 0.52 -16.19
C THR A 257 0.56 -0.57 -16.44
N TYR A 258 0.54 -1.13 -17.65
CA TYR A 258 1.45 -2.17 -18.05
C TYR A 258 1.68 -2.18 -19.56
N ASN A 259 2.90 -1.83 -19.98
CA ASN A 259 3.35 -2.06 -21.34
C ASN A 259 3.58 -3.57 -21.54
N VAL A 260 2.82 -4.19 -22.45
CA VAL A 260 2.90 -5.65 -22.70
C VAL A 260 3.98 -6.04 -23.72
N PHE A 261 4.53 -5.05 -24.42
CA PHE A 261 5.60 -5.16 -25.41
C PHE A 261 5.34 -6.16 -26.55
N VAL A 262 5.09 -5.64 -27.76
CA VAL A 262 4.98 -6.46 -28.97
C VAL A 262 6.32 -6.57 -29.65
N ASP A 263 6.93 -7.74 -29.44
CA ASP A 263 8.13 -8.17 -30.12
C ASP A 263 7.80 -8.51 -31.58
N THR A 264 8.50 -7.90 -32.53
CA THR A 264 8.37 -8.26 -33.96
C THR A 264 9.50 -9.16 -34.43
N ASP A 265 10.49 -9.44 -33.59
CA ASP A 265 11.69 -10.16 -33.96
C ASP A 265 11.64 -11.60 -33.43
N ASP A 266 11.07 -11.83 -32.23
CA ASP A 266 10.77 -13.17 -31.70
C ASP A 266 9.27 -13.51 -31.78
N THR A 267 8.86 -14.11 -32.89
CA THR A 267 7.48 -14.60 -33.09
C THR A 267 7.21 -15.99 -32.49
N LYS A 268 8.24 -16.74 -32.08
CA LYS A 268 8.10 -18.15 -31.66
C LYS A 268 7.72 -18.30 -30.20
N ASN A 269 8.16 -17.38 -29.33
CA ASN A 269 7.93 -17.45 -27.89
C ASN A 269 6.79 -16.55 -27.38
N GLN A 270 6.01 -15.94 -28.28
CA GLN A 270 5.00 -14.94 -27.91
C GLN A 270 3.86 -15.51 -27.08
N ASP A 271 3.36 -16.70 -27.42
CA ASP A 271 2.26 -17.34 -26.68
C ASP A 271 2.65 -17.57 -25.21
N SER A 272 3.86 -18.06 -24.96
CA SER A 272 4.40 -18.26 -23.60
C SER A 272 4.47 -16.95 -22.83
N ARG A 273 4.91 -15.85 -23.48
CA ARG A 273 4.96 -14.52 -22.88
C ARG A 273 3.57 -13.98 -22.59
N TRP A 274 2.65 -14.04 -23.55
CA TRP A 274 1.27 -13.60 -23.36
C TRP A 274 0.59 -14.37 -22.24
N TRP A 275 0.95 -15.64 -22.01
CA TRP A 275 0.37 -16.47 -20.95
C TRP A 275 0.86 -16.01 -19.58
N ALA A 276 2.15 -15.68 -19.47
CA ALA A 276 2.71 -15.05 -18.29
C ALA A 276 2.09 -13.66 -18.03
N ILE A 277 1.81 -12.88 -19.08
CA ILE A 277 1.04 -11.63 -18.98
C ILE A 277 -0.36 -11.90 -18.41
N CYS A 278 -1.08 -12.89 -18.92
CA CYS A 278 -2.41 -13.24 -18.39
C CYS A 278 -2.35 -13.59 -16.90
N LYS A 279 -1.37 -14.39 -16.46
CA LYS A 279 -1.16 -14.70 -15.04
C LYS A 279 -0.95 -13.46 -14.19
N LYS A 280 -0.19 -12.48 -14.67
CA LYS A 280 -0.01 -11.20 -13.97
C LYS A 280 -1.29 -10.38 -13.89
N LEU A 281 -2.05 -10.31 -14.98
CA LEU A 281 -3.34 -9.62 -14.99
C LEU A 281 -4.31 -10.27 -13.99
N ILE A 282 -4.33 -11.60 -13.90
CA ILE A 282 -5.11 -12.36 -12.92
C ILE A 282 -4.66 -12.05 -11.48
N ALA A 283 -3.34 -12.03 -11.23
CA ALA A 283 -2.77 -11.71 -9.92
C ALA A 283 -2.99 -10.24 -9.52
N SER A 284 -3.09 -9.32 -10.48
CA SER A 284 -3.34 -7.91 -10.20
C SER A 284 -4.74 -7.71 -9.61
N ASN A 285 -4.86 -7.03 -8.46
CA ASN A 285 -6.15 -6.72 -7.82
C ASN A 285 -6.66 -5.34 -8.22
N SER A 286 -6.56 -5.04 -9.51
CA SER A 286 -6.87 -3.72 -10.04
C SER A 286 -8.34 -3.58 -10.38
N THR A 287 -8.84 -2.34 -10.35
CA THR A 287 -10.19 -2.00 -10.82
C THR A 287 -10.16 -1.64 -12.31
N ILE A 288 -9.09 -0.96 -12.72
CA ILE A 288 -8.84 -0.51 -14.09
C ILE A 288 -7.40 -0.90 -14.43
N ILE A 289 -7.19 -1.52 -15.60
CA ILE A 289 -5.87 -1.80 -16.15
C ILE A 289 -5.74 -1.13 -17.52
N CYS A 290 -4.72 -0.30 -17.66
CA CYS A 290 -4.34 0.34 -18.91
C CYS A 290 -3.14 -0.41 -19.51
N LEU A 291 -3.35 -1.05 -20.65
CA LEU A 291 -2.32 -1.78 -21.39
C LEU A 291 -1.83 -0.95 -22.57
N GLN A 292 -0.53 -0.99 -22.84
CA GLN A 292 0.09 -0.38 -24.01
C GLN A 292 0.80 -1.43 -24.86
N GLU A 293 0.95 -1.14 -26.15
CA GLU A 293 1.50 -2.04 -27.16
C GLU A 293 0.74 -3.37 -27.31
N VAL A 294 -0.59 -3.38 -27.17
CA VAL A 294 -1.37 -4.62 -27.36
C VAL A 294 -1.53 -4.97 -28.85
N SER A 295 -1.15 -6.21 -29.22
CA SER A 295 -1.43 -6.82 -30.54
C SER A 295 -2.74 -7.61 -30.55
N ASP A 296 -3.21 -7.98 -31.75
CA ASP A 296 -4.44 -8.76 -31.94
C ASP A 296 -4.36 -10.13 -31.23
N GLY A 297 -3.25 -10.85 -31.39
CA GLY A 297 -3.05 -12.16 -30.74
C GLY A 297 -3.00 -12.07 -29.21
N CYS A 298 -2.32 -11.06 -28.68
CA CYS A 298 -2.27 -10.81 -27.23
C CYS A 298 -3.68 -10.52 -26.68
N LEU A 299 -4.44 -9.64 -27.36
CA LEU A 299 -5.81 -9.30 -26.98
C LEU A 299 -6.74 -10.52 -27.05
N ALA A 300 -6.63 -11.32 -28.11
CA ALA A 300 -7.40 -12.56 -28.25
C ALA A 300 -7.13 -13.52 -27.09
N MET A 301 -5.88 -13.64 -26.65
CA MET A 301 -5.54 -14.54 -25.56
C MET A 301 -6.01 -14.03 -24.19
N ILE A 302 -5.82 -12.74 -23.91
CA ILE A 302 -6.38 -12.06 -22.73
C ILE A 302 -7.90 -12.25 -22.70
N GLY A 303 -8.54 -12.00 -23.84
CA GLY A 303 -9.97 -12.12 -24.05
C GLY A 303 -10.49 -13.55 -24.06
N ASN A 304 -9.64 -14.57 -24.07
CA ASN A 304 -10.01 -15.99 -23.99
C ASN A 304 -9.77 -16.61 -22.61
N SER A 305 -9.06 -15.93 -21.71
CA SER A 305 -8.92 -16.38 -20.32
C SER A 305 -10.23 -16.17 -19.56
N TRP A 306 -10.77 -17.26 -19.00
CA TRP A 306 -12.00 -17.20 -18.22
C TRP A 306 -11.80 -16.43 -16.92
N GLU A 307 -10.64 -16.53 -16.27
CA GLU A 307 -10.30 -15.80 -15.04
C GLU A 307 -10.26 -14.29 -15.28
N ILE A 308 -9.66 -13.87 -16.40
CA ILE A 308 -9.62 -12.46 -16.78
C ILE A 308 -11.03 -11.95 -17.07
N ARG A 309 -11.86 -12.71 -17.80
CA ARG A 309 -13.27 -12.32 -18.07
C ARG A 309 -14.08 -12.17 -16.78
N GLN A 310 -13.86 -13.02 -15.79
CA GLN A 310 -14.54 -12.92 -14.49
C GLN A 310 -14.10 -11.69 -13.69
N LYS A 311 -12.81 -11.36 -13.73
CA LYS A 311 -12.24 -10.23 -12.97
C LYS A 311 -12.44 -8.89 -13.66
N TYR A 312 -12.34 -8.88 -14.98
CA TYR A 312 -12.40 -7.74 -15.87
C TYR A 312 -13.41 -8.01 -17.00
N PRO A 313 -14.72 -8.03 -16.69
CA PRO A 313 -15.76 -8.28 -17.68
C PRO A 313 -15.84 -7.22 -18.78
N TYR A 314 -15.28 -6.02 -18.58
CA TYR A 314 -15.37 -4.92 -19.53
C TYR A 314 -14.03 -4.64 -20.22
N ILE A 315 -14.04 -4.59 -21.56
CA ILE A 315 -12.86 -4.33 -22.39
C ILE A 315 -13.13 -3.26 -23.44
N SER A 316 -12.14 -2.42 -23.72
CA SER A 316 -12.28 -1.32 -24.69
C SER A 316 -12.37 -1.79 -26.15
N HIS A 317 -11.98 -3.03 -26.46
CA HIS A 317 -12.08 -3.58 -27.82
C HIS A 317 -12.42 -5.07 -27.79
N SER A 318 -13.28 -5.51 -28.71
CA SER A 318 -13.59 -6.93 -28.86
C SER A 318 -12.32 -7.73 -29.20
N PRO A 319 -12.02 -8.81 -28.46
CA PRO A 319 -10.94 -9.75 -28.80
C PRO A 319 -11.17 -10.53 -30.11
N GLU A 320 -12.39 -10.48 -30.67
CA GLU A 320 -12.77 -11.20 -31.89
C GLU A 320 -12.63 -10.34 -33.16
N LYS A 321 -12.35 -9.04 -33.00
CA LYS A 321 -12.22 -8.09 -34.11
C LYS A 321 -10.78 -7.61 -34.25
N PRO A 322 -10.31 -7.36 -35.48
CA PRO A 322 -8.95 -6.87 -35.70
C PRO A 322 -8.79 -5.46 -35.13
N LEU A 323 -7.67 -5.22 -34.46
CA LEU A 323 -7.26 -3.90 -34.00
C LEU A 323 -6.80 -3.05 -35.18
N LEU A 324 -6.92 -1.73 -35.04
CA LEU A 324 -6.53 -0.83 -36.12
C LEU A 324 -5.01 -0.78 -36.31
N ARG A 325 -4.24 -0.73 -35.21
CA ARG A 325 -2.77 -0.63 -35.23
C ARG A 325 -2.11 -1.97 -34.89
N LEU A 326 -0.80 -2.08 -35.07
CA LEU A 326 -0.02 -3.22 -34.55
C LEU A 326 0.17 -3.10 -33.03
N ARG A 327 0.31 -1.88 -32.53
CA ARG A 327 0.52 -1.53 -31.12
C ARG A 327 -0.64 -0.63 -30.68
N ASN A 328 -1.47 -1.11 -29.77
CA ASN A 328 -2.70 -0.41 -29.36
C ASN A 328 -2.71 -0.18 -27.85
N CYS A 329 -3.47 0.83 -27.42
CA CYS A 329 -3.79 1.05 -26.01
C CYS A 329 -5.15 0.40 -25.69
N ILE A 330 -5.20 -0.50 -24.72
CA ILE A 330 -6.42 -1.23 -24.32
C ILE A 330 -6.71 -1.00 -22.85
N ILE A 331 -7.99 -0.91 -22.50
CA ILE A 331 -8.44 -0.83 -21.11
C ILE A 331 -9.23 -2.07 -20.75
N LEU A 332 -8.85 -2.71 -19.65
CA LEU A 332 -9.61 -3.76 -18.95
C LEU A 332 -10.20 -3.16 -17.68
N SER A 333 -11.45 -3.47 -17.36
CA SER A 333 -12.06 -2.98 -16.12
C SER A 333 -13.05 -3.95 -15.50
N SER A 334 -13.13 -3.88 -14.16
CA SER A 334 -14.17 -4.55 -13.37
C SER A 334 -15.50 -3.80 -13.34
N VAL A 335 -15.54 -2.57 -13.86
CA VAL A 335 -16.75 -1.73 -13.97
C VAL A 335 -16.95 -1.25 -15.41
N PRO A 336 -18.19 -1.00 -15.85
CA PRO A 336 -18.44 -0.55 -17.21
C PRO A 336 -17.98 0.91 -17.40
N PHE A 337 -17.50 1.23 -18.60
CA PHE A 337 -16.98 2.56 -18.92
C PHE A 337 -17.27 2.90 -20.37
N SER A 338 -17.55 4.17 -20.66
CA SER A 338 -17.68 4.66 -22.02
C SER A 338 -16.32 5.20 -22.47
N TRP A 339 -15.94 5.03 -23.73
CA TRP A 339 -14.66 5.55 -24.18
C TRP A 339 -14.69 6.10 -25.59
N GLU A 340 -13.72 6.96 -25.87
CA GLU A 340 -13.46 7.52 -27.18
C GLU A 340 -11.99 7.40 -27.52
N GLU A 341 -11.73 7.25 -28.82
CA GLU A 341 -10.40 7.26 -29.38
C GLU A 341 -10.14 8.62 -30.00
N VAL A 342 -9.08 9.30 -29.53
CA VAL A 342 -8.63 10.57 -30.09
C VAL A 342 -7.43 10.32 -31.00
N SER A 343 -7.59 10.61 -32.28
CA SER A 343 -6.55 10.38 -33.29
C SER A 343 -5.53 11.51 -33.34
N THR A 344 -4.26 11.16 -33.55
CA THR A 344 -3.17 12.13 -33.74
C THR A 344 -2.44 11.89 -35.06
N ASP A 345 -1.85 12.96 -35.61
CA ASP A 345 -0.89 12.89 -36.72
C ASP A 345 0.49 12.40 -36.28
N ILE A 346 0.77 12.42 -34.99
CA ILE A 346 2.08 12.12 -34.42
C ILE A 346 2.29 10.60 -34.41
N GLN A 347 3.07 10.12 -35.37
CA GLN A 347 3.42 8.70 -35.57
C GLN A 347 2.20 7.76 -35.67
N GLY A 348 1.03 8.28 -36.06
CA GLY A 348 -0.21 7.50 -36.15
C GLY A 348 -0.65 6.90 -34.81
N ARG A 349 -0.30 7.53 -33.68
CA ARG A 349 -0.73 7.13 -32.34
C ARG A 349 -2.16 7.61 -32.04
N SER A 350 -2.75 7.09 -30.98
CA SER A 350 -4.06 7.54 -30.49
C SER A 350 -4.10 7.51 -28.97
N ILE A 351 -5.06 8.26 -28.43
CA ILE A 351 -5.35 8.29 -27.00
C ILE A 351 -6.62 7.48 -26.78
N CYS A 352 -6.55 6.49 -25.88
CA CYS A 352 -7.73 5.75 -25.43
C CYS A 352 -8.28 6.45 -24.19
N LEU A 353 -9.38 7.20 -24.35
CA LEU A 353 -9.94 8.06 -23.31
C LEU A 353 -11.22 7.43 -22.72
N ALA A 354 -11.11 6.83 -21.54
CA ALA A 354 -12.22 6.17 -20.86
C ALA A 354 -12.83 7.05 -19.76
N LYS A 355 -14.16 7.01 -19.66
CA LYS A 355 -14.96 7.73 -18.68
C LYS A 355 -15.72 6.73 -17.82
N PHE A 356 -15.50 6.81 -16.51
CA PHE A 356 -16.07 5.93 -15.50
C PHE A 356 -17.12 6.67 -14.68
N ASN A 357 -18.41 6.46 -14.98
CA ASN A 357 -19.48 7.20 -14.32
C ASN A 357 -19.70 6.79 -12.86
N GLN A 358 -19.18 5.65 -12.42
CA GLN A 358 -19.28 5.13 -11.06
C GLN A 358 -18.28 5.78 -10.10
N PHE A 359 -17.23 6.40 -10.64
CA PHE A 359 -16.17 7.04 -9.89
C PHE A 359 -16.19 8.54 -10.17
N GLY A 360 -16.26 9.36 -9.14
CA GLY A 360 -16.39 10.80 -9.30
C GLY A 360 -16.82 11.48 -8.01
N PHE A 361 -17.10 12.76 -8.12
CA PHE A 361 -17.60 13.57 -7.02
C PHE A 361 -18.71 14.51 -7.51
N TYR A 362 -19.51 15.00 -6.56
CA TYR A 362 -20.45 16.08 -6.82
C TYR A 362 -19.76 17.42 -6.59
N SER A 363 -19.81 18.32 -7.56
CA SER A 363 -19.32 19.70 -7.36
C SER A 363 -20.27 20.48 -6.43
N THR A 364 -19.72 21.20 -5.46
CA THR A 364 -20.47 22.17 -4.63
C THR A 364 -20.89 23.38 -5.46
N PRO A 365 -22.04 24.02 -5.18
CA PRO A 365 -22.49 25.18 -5.94
C PRO A 365 -21.52 26.37 -5.76
N ALA A 366 -21.45 27.23 -6.78
CA ALA A 366 -20.99 28.60 -6.59
C ALA A 366 -21.93 29.31 -5.60
N PRO A 367 -21.45 30.29 -4.80
CA PRO A 367 -22.31 31.04 -3.89
C PRO A 367 -23.50 31.62 -4.67
N ILE A 368 -24.71 31.29 -4.26
CA ILE A 368 -25.90 31.93 -4.80
C ILE A 368 -25.92 33.33 -4.20
N GLU A 369 -26.02 34.37 -5.03
CA GLU A 369 -26.46 35.70 -4.60
C GLU A 369 -27.94 35.60 -4.20
N SER A 370 -28.23 34.99 -3.04
CA SER A 370 -29.54 34.97 -2.41
C SER A 370 -29.41 35.45 -0.98
N GLU A 371 -30.38 36.26 -0.53
CA GLU A 371 -30.40 36.91 0.79
C GLU A 371 -30.49 35.94 2.00
N ASP A 372 -30.48 34.62 1.77
CA ASP A 372 -30.36 33.59 2.82
C ASP A 372 -28.92 33.03 2.82
N GLU A 373 -28.05 33.60 3.65
CA GLU A 373 -26.60 33.31 3.70
C GLU A 373 -26.23 31.92 4.28
N ASP A 374 -27.18 31.11 4.77
CA ASP A 374 -26.88 29.91 5.57
C ASP A 374 -27.44 28.56 5.04
N ALA A 375 -28.00 28.49 3.82
CA ALA A 375 -28.51 27.23 3.27
C ALA A 375 -27.59 26.65 2.16
N PRO A 376 -26.83 25.57 2.41
CA PRO A 376 -26.11 24.88 1.34
C PRO A 376 -27.13 24.25 0.37
N GLY A 377 -27.20 24.78 -0.86
CA GLY A 377 -28.01 24.23 -1.93
C GLY A 377 -27.63 22.77 -2.26
N PRO A 378 -28.56 21.98 -2.84
CA PRO A 378 -28.28 20.58 -3.19
C PRO A 378 -27.12 20.47 -4.20
N PRO A 379 -26.26 19.45 -4.11
CA PRO A 379 -25.21 19.19 -5.10
C PRO A 379 -25.83 18.87 -6.48
N THR A 380 -25.55 19.67 -7.51
CA THR A 380 -26.29 19.61 -8.79
C THR A 380 -25.57 18.89 -9.93
N THR A 381 -24.25 18.69 -9.91
CA THR A 381 -23.52 18.10 -11.06
C THR A 381 -22.48 17.05 -10.67
N TRP A 382 -22.60 15.85 -11.26
CA TRP A 382 -21.67 14.74 -11.10
C TRP A 382 -20.47 14.90 -12.06
N ARG A 383 -19.25 14.86 -11.51
CA ARG A 383 -17.99 14.94 -12.25
C ARG A 383 -17.32 13.56 -12.25
N PRO A 384 -17.43 12.78 -13.34
CA PRO A 384 -16.91 11.42 -13.43
C PRO A 384 -15.42 11.39 -13.73
N LEU A 385 -14.76 10.32 -13.30
CA LEU A 385 -13.35 10.05 -13.58
C LEU A 385 -13.12 9.82 -15.08
N THR A 386 -12.17 10.56 -15.63
CA THR A 386 -11.66 10.37 -16.98
C THR A 386 -10.22 9.82 -16.91
N VAL A 387 -9.94 8.75 -17.64
CA VAL A 387 -8.63 8.10 -17.71
C VAL A 387 -8.15 8.09 -19.16
N ALA A 388 -7.02 8.74 -19.43
CA ALA A 388 -6.35 8.76 -20.72
C ALA A 388 -5.22 7.74 -20.73
N ASN A 389 -5.43 6.60 -21.39
CA ASN A 389 -4.39 5.61 -21.63
C ASN A 389 -3.56 6.02 -22.87
N VAL A 390 -2.26 6.25 -22.67
CA VAL A 390 -1.34 6.79 -23.66
C VAL A 390 -0.08 5.94 -23.81
N HIS A 391 0.54 6.03 -24.98
CA HIS A 391 1.88 5.50 -25.23
C HIS A 391 2.66 6.55 -26.03
N LEU A 392 3.68 7.16 -25.41
CA LEU A 392 4.43 8.26 -25.99
C LEU A 392 5.55 7.77 -26.94
N PRO A 393 6.02 8.61 -27.87
CA PRO A 393 7.16 8.27 -28.74
C PRO A 393 8.43 7.89 -27.97
N ALA A 394 9.05 6.77 -28.37
CA ALA A 394 10.30 6.27 -27.80
C ALA A 394 11.54 7.00 -28.37
N TYR A 395 12.74 6.59 -27.92
CA TYR A 395 14.07 7.14 -28.25
C TYR A 395 14.38 8.50 -27.65
N HIS A 396 15.67 8.86 -27.62
CA HIS A 396 16.19 10.11 -27.04
C HIS A 396 16.99 10.89 -28.09
N THR A 397 16.30 11.42 -29.10
CA THR A 397 16.83 12.40 -30.05
C THR A 397 16.05 13.70 -29.93
N ASP A 398 16.57 14.81 -30.44
CA ASP A 398 15.85 16.09 -30.46
C ASP A 398 14.48 15.97 -31.18
N GLU A 399 14.41 15.19 -32.27
CA GLU A 399 13.15 14.92 -32.95
C GLU A 399 12.18 14.12 -32.09
N ALA A 400 12.67 13.10 -31.36
CA ALA A 400 11.84 12.30 -30.47
C ALA A 400 11.30 13.12 -29.29
N VAL A 401 12.13 13.99 -28.71
CA VAL A 401 11.72 14.93 -27.66
C VAL A 401 10.66 15.88 -28.19
N LYS A 402 10.87 16.49 -29.37
CA LYS A 402 9.87 17.36 -30.01
C LYS A 402 8.55 16.64 -30.24
N LEU A 403 8.57 15.41 -30.77
CA LEU A 403 7.35 14.62 -30.98
C LEU A 403 6.63 14.31 -29.66
N ARG A 404 7.37 14.03 -28.58
CA ARG A 404 6.78 13.88 -27.24
C ARG A 404 6.15 15.17 -26.75
N THR A 405 6.82 16.32 -26.91
CA THR A 405 6.29 17.64 -26.52
C THR A 405 5.02 17.98 -27.28
N ASP A 406 5.01 17.79 -28.61
CA ASP A 406 3.84 18.05 -29.46
C ASP A 406 2.66 17.14 -29.05
N TYR A 407 2.92 15.86 -28.76
CA TYR A 407 1.90 14.89 -28.36
C TYR A 407 1.30 15.20 -26.99
N VAL A 408 2.16 15.55 -26.01
CA VAL A 408 1.72 15.95 -24.68
C VAL A 408 0.95 17.27 -24.72
N GLY A 409 1.41 18.25 -25.50
CA GLY A 409 0.70 19.51 -25.72
C GLY A 409 -0.70 19.29 -26.28
N PHE A 410 -0.84 18.39 -27.27
CA PHE A 410 -2.13 17.99 -27.81
C PHE A 410 -3.03 17.33 -26.76
N ILE A 411 -2.52 16.36 -25.99
CA ILE A 411 -3.26 15.68 -24.92
C ILE A 411 -3.80 16.70 -23.91
N LYS A 412 -2.94 17.59 -23.41
CA LYS A 412 -3.31 18.61 -22.43
C LYS A 412 -4.39 19.54 -22.99
N SER A 413 -4.17 20.10 -24.18
CA SER A 413 -5.14 21.01 -24.82
C SER A 413 -6.50 20.34 -25.02
N HIS A 414 -6.51 19.06 -25.41
CA HIS A 414 -7.75 18.32 -25.60
C HIS A 414 -8.48 18.09 -24.26
N LEU A 415 -7.77 17.67 -23.22
CA LEU A 415 -8.34 17.41 -21.88
C LEU A 415 -8.83 18.69 -21.19
N ASP A 416 -8.12 19.80 -21.37
CA ASP A 416 -8.48 21.09 -20.76
C ASP A 416 -9.70 21.69 -21.46
N THR A 417 -9.85 21.47 -22.77
CA THR A 417 -11.01 21.95 -23.55
C THR A 417 -12.26 21.11 -23.27
N ASN A 418 -12.14 19.78 -23.30
CA ASN A 418 -13.30 18.88 -23.28
C ASN A 418 -13.68 18.37 -21.89
N TYR A 419 -12.76 18.42 -20.92
CA TYR A 419 -12.95 17.86 -19.58
C TYR A 419 -12.45 18.79 -18.44
N PRO A 420 -12.64 20.11 -18.46
CA PRO A 420 -11.98 21.05 -17.55
C PRO A 420 -12.23 20.76 -16.06
N ASP A 421 -13.44 20.31 -15.71
CA ASP A 421 -13.86 20.10 -14.31
C ASP A 421 -13.82 18.63 -13.87
N ASN A 422 -13.45 17.70 -14.77
CA ASN A 422 -13.40 16.29 -14.43
C ASN A 422 -12.08 15.97 -13.72
N PRO A 423 -12.10 15.01 -12.77
CA PRO A 423 -10.88 14.37 -12.32
C PRO A 423 -10.30 13.58 -13.49
N VAL A 424 -9.09 13.96 -13.91
CA VAL A 424 -8.41 13.38 -15.08
C VAL A 424 -7.11 12.71 -14.67
N ILE A 425 -6.92 11.47 -15.13
CA ILE A 425 -5.67 10.74 -14.99
C ILE A 425 -5.09 10.49 -16.39
N ILE A 426 -3.81 10.81 -16.58
CA ILE A 426 -3.04 10.44 -17.76
C ILE A 426 -2.09 9.31 -17.36
N VAL A 427 -2.21 8.16 -18.01
CA VAL A 427 -1.56 6.93 -17.58
C VAL A 427 -1.01 6.16 -18.77
N GLY A 428 0.16 5.54 -18.59
CA GLY A 428 0.77 4.70 -19.62
C GLY A 428 2.27 4.81 -19.67
N ASP A 429 2.85 4.25 -20.72
CA ASP A 429 4.26 4.39 -21.05
C ASP A 429 4.53 5.79 -21.64
N MET A 430 5.14 6.64 -20.82
CA MET A 430 5.47 8.02 -21.16
C MET A 430 6.79 8.12 -21.93
N ASN A 431 7.64 7.09 -21.95
CA ASN A 431 8.99 7.17 -22.53
C ASN A 431 9.79 8.40 -22.05
N ILE A 432 9.54 8.85 -20.81
CA ILE A 432 10.25 9.96 -20.16
C ILE A 432 11.34 9.35 -19.27
N ALA A 433 12.61 9.54 -19.66
CA ALA A 433 13.73 9.08 -18.84
C ALA A 433 13.89 9.88 -17.55
N ASN A 434 14.70 9.30 -16.66
CA ASN A 434 15.09 9.92 -15.40
C ASN A 434 16.07 11.08 -15.62
N ASP A 435 16.11 12.03 -14.68
CA ASP A 435 16.92 13.25 -14.77
C ASP A 435 18.42 12.98 -15.02
N ALA A 436 18.95 11.90 -14.45
CA ALA A 436 20.34 11.48 -14.67
C ALA A 436 20.61 11.11 -16.13
N SER A 437 19.68 10.40 -16.78
CA SER A 437 19.79 10.00 -18.18
C SER A 437 19.59 11.19 -19.13
N ILE A 438 18.69 12.11 -18.78
CA ILE A 438 18.50 13.37 -19.53
C ILE A 438 19.79 14.21 -19.44
N SER A 439 20.33 14.38 -18.23
CA SER A 439 21.59 15.13 -18.01
C SER A 439 22.76 14.51 -18.74
N HIS A 440 22.87 13.18 -18.74
CA HIS A 440 23.87 12.46 -19.52
C HIS A 440 23.71 12.74 -21.02
N ALA A 441 22.48 12.65 -21.54
CA ALA A 441 22.20 12.87 -22.95
C ALA A 441 22.53 14.30 -23.41
N VAL A 442 22.25 15.31 -22.59
CA VAL A 442 22.65 16.71 -22.84
C VAL A 442 24.17 16.86 -22.82
N THR A 443 24.82 16.34 -21.77
CA THR A 443 26.29 16.45 -21.58
C THR A 443 27.05 15.81 -22.74
N HIS A 444 26.56 14.68 -23.25
CA HIS A 444 27.17 13.96 -24.36
C HIS A 444 26.64 14.40 -25.74
N LYS A 445 25.85 15.47 -25.81
CA LYS A 445 25.29 16.03 -27.05
C LYS A 445 24.46 15.03 -27.87
N ILE A 446 23.81 14.10 -27.19
CA ILE A 446 22.81 13.20 -27.79
C ILE A 446 21.53 13.99 -28.08
N ILE A 447 21.19 14.93 -27.19
CA ILE A 447 20.13 15.92 -27.36
C ILE A 447 20.66 17.32 -27.03
N THR A 448 20.00 18.36 -27.53
CA THR A 448 20.30 19.76 -27.20
C THR A 448 19.89 20.12 -25.77
N GLU A 449 20.51 21.16 -25.20
CA GLU A 449 20.10 21.72 -23.89
C GLU A 449 18.62 22.15 -23.88
N SER A 450 18.12 22.70 -24.99
CA SER A 450 16.70 23.05 -25.14
C SER A 450 15.78 21.82 -25.08
N SER A 451 16.17 20.71 -25.70
CA SER A 451 15.42 19.46 -25.60
C SER A 451 15.51 18.83 -24.20
N GLY A 452 16.66 18.96 -23.54
CA GLY A 452 16.82 18.59 -22.13
C GLY A 452 15.86 19.35 -21.23
N ALA A 453 15.78 20.67 -21.37
CA ALA A 453 14.87 21.52 -20.60
C ALA A 453 13.39 21.22 -20.85
N ALA A 454 13.02 20.88 -22.10
CA ALA A 454 11.64 20.59 -22.48
C ALA A 454 11.00 19.44 -21.68
N TYR A 455 11.80 18.50 -21.14
CA TYR A 455 11.28 17.41 -20.30
C TYR A 455 10.58 17.92 -19.03
N ALA A 456 11.06 19.00 -18.41
CA ALA A 456 10.46 19.59 -17.22
C ALA A 456 9.06 20.17 -17.50
N ASP A 457 8.82 20.62 -18.74
CA ASP A 457 7.56 21.24 -19.17
C ASP A 457 6.50 20.21 -19.62
N LEU A 458 6.89 18.94 -19.80
CA LEU A 458 5.97 17.88 -20.21
C LEU A 458 4.86 17.65 -19.19
N PHE A 459 5.16 17.58 -17.89
CA PHE A 459 4.15 17.43 -16.83
C PHE A 459 4.59 18.25 -15.61
N PRO A 460 4.36 19.57 -15.62
CA PRO A 460 4.84 20.44 -14.56
C PRO A 460 4.17 20.10 -13.23
N PRO A 461 4.92 20.01 -12.11
CA PRO A 461 4.38 19.65 -10.79
C PRO A 461 3.26 20.56 -10.30
N ALA A 462 3.22 21.81 -10.78
CA ALA A 462 2.17 22.78 -10.47
C ALA A 462 0.80 22.44 -11.09
N SER A 463 0.75 21.56 -12.09
CA SER A 463 -0.49 21.19 -12.79
C SER A 463 -0.75 19.68 -12.78
N TYR A 464 0.30 18.87 -12.58
CA TYR A 464 0.23 17.41 -12.63
C TYR A 464 0.96 16.78 -11.45
N ALA A 465 0.29 15.83 -10.83
CA ALA A 465 0.75 15.06 -9.69
C ALA A 465 1.19 13.65 -10.14
N ASP A 466 2.49 13.34 -10.10
CA ASP A 466 3.01 11.99 -10.37
C ASP A 466 2.69 11.06 -9.18
N ALA A 467 1.93 10.00 -9.43
CA ALA A 467 1.50 9.07 -8.39
C ALA A 467 2.67 8.39 -7.67
N TRP A 468 3.78 8.11 -8.37
CA TRP A 468 4.96 7.54 -7.74
C TRP A 468 5.64 8.53 -6.80
N LEU A 469 5.84 9.77 -7.24
CA LEU A 469 6.46 10.81 -6.40
C LEU A 469 5.60 11.15 -5.18
N ILE A 470 4.29 10.95 -5.29
CA ILE A 470 3.36 11.11 -4.18
C ILE A 470 3.43 9.88 -3.27
N ALA A 471 3.01 8.71 -3.73
CA ALA A 471 2.74 7.58 -2.84
C ALA A 471 3.58 6.33 -3.12
N GLY A 472 4.69 6.47 -3.86
CA GLY A 472 5.62 5.41 -4.19
C GLY A 472 6.34 4.81 -3.00
N GLU A 473 6.61 3.51 -3.06
CA GLU A 473 7.49 2.81 -2.13
C GLU A 473 8.95 2.99 -2.56
N GLY A 474 9.63 3.97 -1.99
CA GLY A 474 11.04 4.25 -2.28
C GLY A 474 11.27 5.33 -3.33
N LEU A 475 12.54 5.57 -3.67
CA LEU A 475 12.96 6.75 -4.42
C LEU A 475 12.79 6.63 -5.94
N GLU A 476 12.96 5.45 -6.53
CA GLU A 476 13.20 5.33 -7.98
C GLU A 476 11.96 4.93 -8.78
N GLY A 477 11.24 3.88 -8.35
CA GLY A 477 10.01 3.44 -9.02
C GLY A 477 10.20 2.97 -10.45
N ASN A 478 11.36 2.40 -10.75
CA ASN A 478 11.71 2.02 -12.11
C ASN A 478 10.74 0.96 -12.63
N THR A 479 10.11 1.27 -13.77
CA THR A 479 9.22 0.35 -14.47
C THR A 479 9.92 -0.34 -15.62
N PHE A 480 11.13 0.08 -15.98
CA PHE A 480 11.99 -0.54 -16.96
C PHE A 480 13.37 -0.69 -16.34
N ASP A 481 13.83 -1.92 -16.11
CA ASP A 481 15.09 -2.18 -15.41
C ASP A 481 15.94 -3.22 -16.15
N PRO A 482 16.89 -2.78 -16.97
CA PRO A 482 17.82 -3.67 -17.67
C PRO A 482 18.72 -4.52 -16.78
N THR A 483 18.84 -4.21 -15.48
CA THR A 483 19.72 -4.96 -14.57
C THR A 483 19.04 -6.22 -14.03
N THR A 484 17.71 -6.21 -13.96
CA THR A 484 16.90 -7.30 -13.41
C THR A 484 15.96 -7.93 -14.44
N ASN A 485 15.76 -7.30 -15.60
CA ASN A 485 14.92 -7.77 -16.69
C ASN A 485 15.73 -8.00 -17.97
N THR A 486 15.83 -9.26 -18.40
CA THR A 486 16.60 -9.65 -19.60
C THR A 486 16.02 -9.08 -20.90
N ILE A 487 14.69 -8.94 -21.01
CA ILE A 487 14.07 -8.35 -22.21
C ILE A 487 14.35 -6.85 -22.25
N ALA A 488 14.29 -6.17 -21.10
CA ALA A 488 14.67 -4.76 -21.00
C ALA A 488 16.15 -4.53 -21.38
N PHE A 489 17.03 -5.45 -20.96
CA PHE A 489 18.44 -5.44 -21.33
C PHE A 489 18.64 -5.57 -22.85
N GLU A 490 18.04 -6.58 -23.47
CA GLU A 490 18.13 -6.81 -24.93
C GLU A 490 17.56 -5.62 -25.73
N ASN A 491 16.44 -5.05 -25.28
CA ASN A 491 15.85 -3.86 -25.90
C ASN A 491 16.76 -2.63 -25.75
N ALA A 492 17.43 -2.47 -24.60
CA ALA A 492 18.34 -1.36 -24.36
C ALA A 492 19.64 -1.45 -25.18
N GLU A 493 20.25 -2.65 -25.30
CA GLU A 493 21.46 -2.87 -26.10
C GLU A 493 21.25 -2.58 -27.59
N ASN A 494 20.10 -2.98 -28.13
CA ASN A 494 19.80 -2.85 -29.55
C ASN A 494 19.30 -1.44 -29.97
N GLY A 495 19.05 -0.53 -29.02
CA GLY A 495 18.21 0.65 -29.27
C GLY A 495 18.64 2.00 -28.69
N SER A 496 19.73 2.11 -27.92
CA SER A 496 20.02 3.35 -27.16
C SER A 496 21.45 3.86 -27.31
N SER A 497 21.59 5.17 -27.55
CA SER A 497 22.83 5.94 -27.42
C SER A 497 23.13 6.40 -25.98
N ILE A 498 22.23 6.11 -25.04
CA ILE A 498 22.26 6.48 -23.62
C ILE A 498 22.59 5.23 -22.78
N PRO A 499 23.28 5.38 -21.63
CA PRO A 499 23.60 4.25 -20.74
C PRO A 499 22.39 3.39 -20.39
N THR A 500 22.62 2.07 -20.42
CA THR A 500 21.67 1.04 -19.99
C THR A 500 21.50 1.09 -18.48
N VAL A 501 20.59 1.93 -18.01
CA VAL A 501 20.26 2.14 -16.60
C VAL A 501 18.75 2.05 -16.36
N PRO A 502 18.30 1.73 -15.14
CA PRO A 502 16.87 1.66 -14.81
C PRO A 502 16.12 2.99 -15.08
N GLN A 503 14.88 2.90 -15.57
CA GLN A 503 14.03 4.02 -15.99
C GLN A 503 12.61 3.91 -15.44
N ARG A 504 11.96 5.05 -15.19
CA ARG A 504 10.53 5.16 -14.85
C ARG A 504 9.71 5.64 -16.05
N TYR A 505 9.50 4.75 -17.01
CA TYR A 505 8.78 5.05 -18.24
C TYR A 505 7.26 5.01 -18.07
N ASP A 506 6.72 4.01 -17.36
CA ASP A 506 5.30 3.96 -17.00
C ASP A 506 5.03 4.95 -15.87
N ARG A 507 4.03 5.82 -16.07
CA ARG A 507 3.63 6.83 -15.07
C ARG A 507 2.12 6.95 -14.99
N ILE A 508 1.65 7.40 -13.82
CA ILE A 508 0.26 7.75 -13.54
C ILE A 508 0.26 9.21 -13.07
N TYR A 509 -0.22 10.11 -13.91
CA TYR A 509 -0.34 11.54 -13.61
C TYR A 509 -1.78 11.91 -13.29
N LEU A 510 -2.02 12.47 -12.11
CA LEU A 510 -3.27 13.13 -11.77
C LEU A 510 -3.19 14.59 -12.21
N ARG A 511 -4.11 15.05 -13.05
CA ARG A 511 -4.25 16.48 -13.33
C ARG A 511 -4.87 17.17 -12.11
N LEU A 512 -4.22 18.21 -11.60
CA LEU A 512 -4.66 18.92 -10.40
C LEU A 512 -5.97 19.69 -10.66
N GLN A 513 -6.10 20.32 -11.84
CA GLN A 513 -7.35 20.94 -12.26
C GLN A 513 -8.48 19.88 -12.40
N GLY A 514 -9.52 20.03 -11.58
CA GLY A 514 -10.63 19.08 -11.47
C GLY A 514 -10.30 17.82 -10.65
N GLY A 515 -9.05 17.65 -10.22
CA GLY A 515 -8.53 16.49 -9.50
C GLY A 515 -8.44 16.65 -7.99
N ASP A 516 -8.80 17.81 -7.42
CA ASP A 516 -8.65 18.13 -5.98
C ASP A 516 -9.34 17.12 -5.05
N ASN A 517 -10.42 16.51 -5.54
CA ASN A 517 -11.19 15.52 -4.81
C ASN A 517 -10.72 14.09 -5.02
N LEU A 518 -9.61 13.85 -5.72
CA LEU A 518 -9.05 12.53 -5.97
C LEU A 518 -7.66 12.41 -5.34
N LEU A 519 -7.52 11.48 -4.40
CA LEU A 519 -6.30 11.28 -3.63
C LEU A 519 -5.55 10.04 -4.10
N ILE A 520 -4.25 10.20 -4.33
CA ILE A 520 -3.32 9.09 -4.55
C ILE A 520 -2.87 8.56 -3.19
N ARG A 521 -3.26 7.33 -2.87
CA ARG A 521 -3.01 6.69 -1.57
C ARG A 521 -1.73 5.88 -1.55
N GLU A 522 -1.44 5.24 -2.67
CA GLU A 522 -0.37 4.28 -2.80
C GLU A 522 0.04 4.18 -4.27
N ALA A 523 1.33 3.96 -4.51
CA ALA A 523 1.87 3.57 -5.80
C ALA A 523 2.94 2.50 -5.58
N ARG A 524 2.87 1.40 -6.34
CA ARG A 524 3.76 0.26 -6.24
C ARG A 524 4.13 -0.26 -7.61
N VAL A 525 5.39 -0.64 -7.78
CA VAL A 525 5.86 -1.39 -8.94
C VAL A 525 5.81 -2.88 -8.59
N ILE A 526 5.13 -3.65 -9.42
CA ILE A 526 5.02 -5.10 -9.27
C ILE A 526 6.08 -5.74 -10.17
N LEU A 527 7.15 -6.22 -9.55
CA LEU A 527 8.25 -6.89 -10.24
C LEU A 527 7.78 -8.21 -10.86
N ASP A 528 8.40 -8.58 -11.98
CA ASP A 528 8.20 -9.87 -12.60
C ASP A 528 9.12 -10.92 -11.98
N THR A 529 8.55 -11.99 -11.44
CA THR A 529 9.33 -13.14 -10.96
C THR A 529 9.43 -14.26 -12.00
N SER A 530 8.86 -14.09 -13.20
CA SER A 530 8.97 -15.10 -14.26
C SER A 530 10.37 -15.11 -14.88
N VAL A 531 10.82 -16.31 -15.27
CA VAL A 531 12.09 -16.51 -15.98
C VAL A 531 11.81 -17.27 -17.28
N PRO A 532 11.95 -16.63 -18.46
CA PRO A 532 12.26 -15.22 -18.67
C PRO A 532 11.11 -14.27 -18.24
N PRO A 533 11.37 -12.96 -18.09
CA PRO A 533 10.33 -11.95 -17.87
C PRO A 533 9.26 -11.97 -18.97
N SER A 534 8.05 -11.57 -18.63
CA SER A 534 6.89 -11.57 -19.55
C SER A 534 6.80 -10.32 -20.43
N SER A 535 7.35 -9.20 -19.96
CA SER A 535 7.48 -7.91 -20.66
C SER A 535 8.83 -7.27 -20.30
N ASP A 536 9.28 -6.30 -21.09
CA ASP A 536 10.43 -5.44 -20.76
C ASP A 536 10.11 -4.39 -19.69
N HIS A 537 8.83 -4.21 -19.37
CA HIS A 537 8.37 -3.35 -18.29
C HIS A 537 7.83 -4.14 -17.09
N TYR A 538 7.82 -3.50 -15.92
CA TYR A 538 7.14 -3.90 -14.70
C TYR A 538 5.85 -3.10 -14.53
N MET A 539 4.81 -3.73 -13.98
CA MET A 539 3.50 -3.11 -13.85
C MET A 539 3.51 -2.07 -12.72
N LEU A 540 3.08 -0.85 -13.01
CA LEU A 540 2.87 0.19 -12.01
C LEU A 540 1.40 0.22 -11.59
N THR A 541 1.13 0.12 -10.29
CA THR A 541 -0.22 0.11 -9.72
C THR A 541 -0.37 1.21 -8.70
N SER A 542 -1.46 1.98 -8.78
CA SER A 542 -1.81 3.01 -7.81
C SER A 542 -3.20 2.80 -7.21
N LYS A 543 -3.30 2.99 -5.89
CA LYS A 543 -4.57 3.04 -5.18
C LYS A 543 -5.03 4.48 -5.06
N LEU A 544 -6.26 4.73 -5.49
CA LEU A 544 -6.86 6.05 -5.56
C LEU A 544 -8.13 6.08 -4.72
N SER A 545 -8.46 7.23 -4.13
CA SER A 545 -9.73 7.40 -3.41
C SER A 545 -10.29 8.79 -3.58
N PHE A 546 -11.59 8.89 -3.80
CA PHE A 546 -12.25 10.18 -3.75
C PHE A 546 -12.38 10.69 -2.32
N ILE A 547 -12.21 12.00 -2.15
CA ILE A 547 -12.48 12.68 -0.89
C ILE A 547 -13.97 12.56 -0.59
N ASP A 548 -14.28 12.02 0.58
CA ASP A 548 -15.63 12.00 1.11
C ASP A 548 -15.84 13.27 1.94
N SER A 549 -16.44 14.29 1.32
CA SER A 549 -16.73 15.57 1.97
C SER A 549 -17.66 15.43 3.19
N SER A 550 -18.49 14.37 3.24
CA SER A 550 -19.32 14.07 4.41
C SER A 550 -18.52 13.62 5.65
N LYS A 551 -17.26 13.24 5.46
CA LYS A 551 -16.34 12.78 6.51
C LYS A 551 -15.28 13.81 6.90
N GLN A 552 -15.29 14.99 6.29
CA GLN A 552 -14.39 16.09 6.66
C GLN A 552 -14.91 16.82 7.90
N PRO A 553 -14.00 17.32 8.76
CA PRO A 553 -14.40 18.16 9.88
C PRO A 553 -15.04 19.46 9.37
N THR A 554 -16.06 19.92 10.09
CA THR A 554 -16.77 21.18 9.82
C THR A 554 -15.82 22.39 9.82
N PRO A 555 -16.09 23.46 9.03
CA PRO A 555 -15.21 24.63 8.90
C PRO A 555 -14.78 25.25 10.24
N GLU A 556 -15.67 25.24 11.24
CA GLU A 556 -15.41 25.76 12.60
C GLU A 556 -14.26 25.06 13.34
N THR A 557 -13.80 23.89 12.88
CA THR A 557 -12.72 23.13 13.52
C THR A 557 -11.39 23.17 12.75
N LEU A 558 -11.34 23.81 11.59
CA LEU A 558 -10.13 23.82 10.75
C LEU A 558 -9.04 24.72 11.34
N LEU A 559 -7.79 24.29 11.20
CA LEU A 559 -6.62 25.12 11.47
C LEU A 559 -6.43 26.10 10.31
N SER A 560 -5.92 27.30 10.62
CA SER A 560 -5.49 28.23 9.59
C SER A 560 -4.34 27.63 8.78
N LEU A 561 -4.44 27.64 7.44
CA LEU A 561 -3.36 27.19 6.57
C LEU A 561 -2.19 28.20 6.67
N PRO A 562 -1.02 27.80 7.20
CA PRO A 562 0.10 28.72 7.33
C PRO A 562 0.65 29.10 5.96
N GLN A 563 0.99 30.38 5.78
CA GLN A 563 1.82 30.77 4.64
C GLN A 563 3.28 30.44 4.95
N THR A 564 3.98 29.84 3.97
CA THR A 564 5.39 29.49 4.09
C THR A 564 6.06 29.64 2.73
N ALA A 565 7.26 30.22 2.70
CA ALA A 565 8.08 30.31 1.49
C ALA A 565 8.70 28.96 1.12
N LEU A 566 8.78 28.02 2.08
CA LEU A 566 9.44 26.73 1.93
C LEU A 566 8.67 25.78 1.01
N GLN A 567 9.39 25.18 0.07
CA GLN A 567 8.84 24.26 -0.91
C GLN A 567 9.10 22.80 -0.54
N ASP A 568 8.21 21.91 -0.98
CA ASP A 568 8.36 20.47 -0.75
C ASP A 568 9.61 19.89 -1.47
N SER A 569 10.13 20.56 -2.50
CA SER A 569 11.38 20.19 -3.17
C SER A 569 12.57 20.25 -2.22
N ASP A 570 12.69 21.35 -1.48
CA ASP A 570 13.81 21.63 -0.57
C ASP A 570 13.78 20.66 0.61
N LEU A 571 12.56 20.33 1.06
CA LEU A 571 12.32 19.30 2.07
C LEU A 571 12.82 17.92 1.62
N ILE A 572 12.49 17.52 0.38
CA ILE A 572 12.90 16.23 -0.15
C ILE A 572 14.43 16.14 -0.26
N GLU A 573 15.09 17.20 -0.70
CA GLU A 573 16.55 17.27 -0.79
C GLU A 573 17.21 17.10 0.59
N LEU A 574 16.71 17.82 1.60
CA LEU A 574 17.18 17.70 2.98
C LEU A 574 17.02 16.29 3.56
N LEU A 575 15.85 15.68 3.33
CA LEU A 575 15.57 14.33 3.82
C LEU A 575 16.44 13.28 3.12
N LYS A 576 16.77 13.49 1.83
CA LYS A 576 17.72 12.63 1.10
C LYS A 576 19.13 12.75 1.65
N SER A 577 19.63 13.96 1.89
CA SER A 577 20.99 14.18 2.42
C SER A 577 21.19 13.61 3.83
N ASN A 578 20.10 13.38 4.57
CA ASN A 578 20.09 12.82 5.92
C ASN A 578 19.63 11.34 5.96
N SER A 579 19.65 10.61 4.84
CA SER A 579 19.29 9.18 4.78
C SER A 579 17.92 8.86 5.41
N CYS A 580 16.96 9.78 5.31
CA CYS A 580 15.62 9.62 5.89
C CYS A 580 14.69 8.75 5.04
N PHE A 581 15.16 8.26 3.90
CA PHE A 581 14.46 7.34 3.01
C PHE A 581 15.21 6.02 2.94
N PRO A 582 14.52 4.87 3.05
CA PRO A 582 15.14 3.59 2.76
C PRO A 582 15.48 3.49 1.26
N THR A 583 16.60 2.84 0.97
CA THR A 583 17.01 2.54 -0.41
C THR A 583 16.14 1.43 -1.01
N PRO A 584 16.00 1.32 -2.35
CA PRO A 584 15.26 0.23 -2.98
C PRO A 584 15.69 -1.17 -2.52
N ALA A 585 17.01 -1.37 -2.32
CA ALA A 585 17.56 -2.63 -1.81
C ALA A 585 17.08 -2.94 -0.38
N GLU A 586 17.05 -1.95 0.51
CA GLU A 586 16.54 -2.13 1.88
C GLU A 586 15.04 -2.40 1.92
N ILE A 587 14.27 -1.80 1.02
CA ILE A 587 12.82 -2.06 0.87
C ILE A 587 12.61 -3.51 0.43
N ALA A 588 13.29 -3.93 -0.64
CA ALA A 588 13.22 -5.30 -1.15
C ALA A 588 13.63 -6.32 -0.07
N LEU A 589 14.71 -6.04 0.66
CA LEU A 589 15.18 -6.91 1.74
C LEU A 589 14.16 -7.04 2.88
N ARG A 590 13.49 -5.95 3.28
CA ARG A 590 12.42 -6.00 4.29
C ARG A 590 11.20 -6.78 3.82
N HIS A 591 10.79 -6.62 2.56
CA HIS A 591 9.71 -7.43 1.98
C HIS A 591 10.08 -8.91 1.93
N GLN A 592 11.31 -9.24 1.52
CA GLN A 592 11.82 -10.61 1.55
C GLN A 592 11.90 -11.15 2.98
N ALA A 593 12.26 -10.33 3.96
CA ALA A 593 12.28 -10.71 5.37
C ALA A 593 10.88 -11.05 5.91
N ILE A 594 9.85 -10.27 5.57
CA ILE A 594 8.46 -10.55 5.94
C ILE A 594 7.95 -11.80 5.22
N ALA A 595 8.28 -11.99 3.95
CA ALA A 595 7.95 -13.21 3.20
C ALA A 595 8.60 -14.44 3.82
N SER A 596 9.88 -14.32 4.23
CA SER A 596 10.63 -15.39 4.90
C SER A 596 10.05 -15.73 6.27
N LEU A 597 9.68 -14.71 7.06
CA LEU A 597 8.98 -14.91 8.33
C LEU A 597 7.61 -15.58 8.10
N THR A 598 6.88 -15.17 7.06
CA THR A 598 5.60 -15.77 6.69
C THR A 598 5.77 -17.24 6.32
N ALA A 599 6.72 -17.58 5.45
CA ALA A 599 7.04 -18.95 5.08
C ALA A 599 7.43 -19.78 6.31
N CYS A 600 8.34 -19.27 7.13
CA CYS A 600 8.77 -19.89 8.38
C CYS A 600 7.59 -20.19 9.31
N LEU A 601 6.76 -19.18 9.61
CA LEU A 601 5.63 -19.33 10.51
C LEU A 601 4.50 -20.20 9.93
N ASN A 602 4.42 -20.39 8.62
CA ASN A 602 3.49 -21.33 7.97
C ASN A 602 4.10 -22.73 7.77
N GLY A 603 5.36 -22.95 8.15
CA GLY A 603 6.03 -24.26 8.00
C GLY A 603 6.42 -24.60 6.56
N LEU A 604 6.52 -23.59 5.68
CA LEU A 604 6.96 -23.74 4.30
C LEU A 604 8.50 -23.81 4.24
N PRO A 605 9.09 -24.61 3.33
CA PRO A 605 10.53 -24.76 3.23
C PRO A 605 11.20 -23.56 2.52
N ASP A 606 10.48 -22.87 1.63
CA ASP A 606 10.97 -21.77 0.81
C ASP A 606 9.83 -20.78 0.46
N LEU A 607 10.15 -19.74 -0.32
CA LEU A 607 9.18 -18.72 -0.76
C LEU A 607 8.35 -19.13 -2.00
N THR A 608 8.72 -20.24 -2.67
CA THR A 608 8.08 -20.68 -3.91
C THR A 608 6.92 -21.66 -3.67
N THR A 609 6.91 -22.30 -2.51
CA THR A 609 5.93 -23.30 -2.13
C THR A 609 4.62 -22.63 -1.69
N ALA A 610 3.53 -22.90 -2.41
CA ALA A 610 2.20 -22.40 -2.02
C ALA A 610 1.71 -23.05 -0.71
N PRO A 611 1.00 -22.31 0.16
CA PRO A 611 0.45 -22.83 1.42
C PRO A 611 -0.45 -24.07 1.26
N GLU A 612 -1.17 -24.15 0.13
CA GLU A 612 -2.13 -25.20 -0.21
C GLU A 612 -1.48 -26.58 -0.43
N ASN A 613 -0.18 -26.62 -0.72
CA ASN A 613 0.57 -27.86 -0.98
C ASN A 613 1.16 -28.50 0.29
N SER A 614 0.95 -27.89 1.47
CA SER A 614 1.47 -28.41 2.75
C SER A 614 0.46 -29.36 3.42
N SER A 615 0.95 -30.47 3.99
CA SER A 615 0.12 -31.48 4.67
C SER A 615 -0.39 -31.05 6.05
N ASP A 616 0.01 -29.86 6.55
CA ASP A 616 -0.31 -29.35 7.88
C ASP A 616 -1.17 -28.07 7.78
N THR A 617 -2.41 -28.23 7.31
CA THR A 617 -3.38 -27.13 7.09
C THR A 617 -4.04 -26.60 8.36
N THR A 618 -3.67 -27.11 9.54
CA THR A 618 -4.38 -26.79 10.80
C THR A 618 -4.08 -25.40 11.36
N PHE A 619 -2.98 -24.75 10.93
CA PHE A 619 -2.58 -23.44 11.48
C PHE A 619 -1.79 -22.57 10.48
N THR A 620 -2.44 -21.51 9.98
CA THR A 620 -1.85 -20.49 9.09
C THR A 620 -2.09 -19.06 9.62
N PRO A 621 -1.12 -18.47 10.34
CA PRO A 621 -1.28 -17.09 10.84
C PRO A 621 -1.16 -16.08 9.69
N ARG A 622 -1.96 -15.02 9.75
CA ARG A 622 -1.82 -13.85 8.87
C ARG A 622 -0.93 -12.81 9.54
N LEU A 623 0.11 -12.36 8.83
CA LEU A 623 1.02 -11.32 9.31
C LEU A 623 0.58 -9.96 8.78
N VAL A 624 0.59 -8.96 9.65
CA VAL A 624 0.23 -7.59 9.33
C VAL A 624 1.37 -6.66 9.77
N PRO A 625 1.96 -5.87 8.86
CA PRO A 625 2.85 -4.80 9.24
C PRO A 625 2.11 -3.67 9.95
N VAL A 626 2.66 -3.22 11.08
CA VAL A 626 2.14 -2.08 11.85
C VAL A 626 3.26 -1.05 12.11
N GLY A 627 2.99 -0.05 12.96
CA GLY A 627 4.00 0.94 13.33
C GLY A 627 4.47 1.80 12.16
N SER A 628 5.74 2.21 12.21
CA SER A 628 6.34 3.08 11.19
C SER A 628 6.42 2.39 9.82
N PHE A 629 6.62 1.06 9.80
CA PHE A 629 6.65 0.28 8.58
C PHE A 629 5.27 0.21 7.93
N GLY A 630 4.23 -0.16 8.69
CA GLY A 630 2.85 -0.19 8.20
C GLY A 630 2.32 1.17 7.73
N LEU A 631 2.81 2.28 8.29
CA LEU A 631 2.44 3.63 7.87
C LEU A 631 3.27 4.15 6.67
N GLY A 632 4.37 3.48 6.33
CA GLY A 632 5.31 3.92 5.29
C GLY A 632 6.19 5.11 5.71
N THR A 633 6.42 5.28 7.01
CA THR A 633 7.24 6.35 7.60
C THR A 633 8.58 5.86 8.18
N TYR A 634 8.90 4.59 8.00
CA TYR A 634 10.14 3.95 8.46
C TYR A 634 11.38 4.45 7.69
N THR A 635 12.54 4.40 8.35
CA THR A 635 13.88 4.70 7.80
C THR A 635 14.72 3.42 7.76
N SER A 636 15.92 3.46 7.18
CA SER A 636 16.86 2.32 7.12
C SER A 636 17.15 1.72 8.50
N THR A 637 17.22 2.56 9.53
CA THR A 637 17.48 2.20 10.93
C THR A 637 16.24 1.77 11.73
N SER A 638 15.04 1.88 11.15
CA SER A 638 13.80 1.56 11.88
C SER A 638 13.63 0.05 12.05
N ASP A 639 13.08 -0.37 13.18
CA ASP A 639 12.56 -1.71 13.41
C ASP A 639 11.30 -1.99 12.57
N THR A 640 10.96 -3.27 12.43
CA THR A 640 9.73 -3.68 11.74
C THR A 640 8.76 -4.31 12.73
N ASP A 641 7.65 -3.63 13.03
CA ASP A 641 6.59 -4.17 13.88
C ASP A 641 5.65 -5.06 13.06
N ILE A 642 5.50 -6.32 13.47
CA ILE A 642 4.60 -7.28 12.82
C ILE A 642 3.59 -7.83 13.83
N LEU A 643 2.31 -7.75 13.49
CA LEU A 643 1.23 -8.40 14.22
C LEU A 643 0.79 -9.68 13.51
N ALA A 644 0.96 -10.83 14.17
CA ALA A 644 0.42 -12.10 13.74
C ALA A 644 -0.99 -12.33 14.31
N ILE A 645 -1.92 -12.69 13.43
CA ILE A 645 -3.31 -12.99 13.77
C ILE A 645 -3.60 -14.44 13.43
N GLY A 646 -4.09 -15.22 14.40
CA GLY A 646 -4.37 -16.63 14.21
C GLY A 646 -5.59 -17.13 14.96
N SER A 647 -5.83 -18.44 14.84
CA SER A 647 -6.98 -19.15 15.42
C SER A 647 -6.66 -19.87 16.74
N ILE A 648 -5.39 -20.05 17.08
CA ILE A 648 -4.93 -20.82 18.24
C ILE A 648 -4.60 -19.93 19.46
N SER A 649 -4.40 -20.53 20.64
CA SER A 649 -4.03 -19.77 21.84
C SER A 649 -2.62 -19.18 21.75
N THR A 650 -2.38 -18.05 22.44
CA THR A 650 -1.07 -17.37 22.45
C THR A 650 0.09 -18.28 22.92
N PRO A 651 -0.02 -19.08 23.99
CA PRO A 651 1.06 -19.99 24.40
C PRO A 651 1.36 -21.06 23.35
N LEU A 652 0.30 -21.62 22.72
CA LEU A 652 0.47 -22.62 21.67
C LEU A 652 1.16 -22.01 20.44
N PHE A 653 0.80 -20.78 20.07
CA PHE A 653 1.46 -20.05 19.00
C PHE A 653 2.96 -19.90 19.25
N TRP A 654 3.37 -19.39 20.42
CA TRP A 654 4.78 -19.18 20.70
C TRP A 654 5.57 -20.49 20.69
N ARG A 655 5.00 -21.58 21.19
CA ARG A 655 5.63 -22.92 21.13
C ARG A 655 5.86 -23.37 19.69
N ILE A 656 4.83 -23.26 18.83
CA ILE A 656 4.94 -23.65 17.41
C ILE A 656 5.91 -22.72 16.67
N ALA A 657 5.83 -21.41 16.89
CA ALA A 657 6.70 -20.42 16.26
C ALA A 657 8.17 -20.69 16.58
N LYS A 658 8.52 -20.89 17.87
CA LYS A 658 9.89 -21.24 18.30
C LYS A 658 10.39 -22.53 17.61
N GLN A 659 9.54 -23.56 17.54
CA GLN A 659 9.88 -24.82 16.87
C GLN A 659 10.08 -24.66 15.35
N ARG A 660 9.21 -23.91 14.67
CA ARG A 660 9.32 -23.64 13.23
C ARG A 660 10.57 -22.82 12.93
N ILE A 661 10.87 -21.79 13.72
CA ILE A 661 12.07 -20.97 13.58
C ILE A 661 13.35 -21.83 13.74
N LYS A 662 13.43 -22.70 14.76
CA LYS A 662 14.60 -23.59 14.97
C LYS A 662 14.83 -24.56 13.79
N LYS A 663 13.77 -24.96 13.10
CA LYS A 663 13.84 -25.86 11.93
C LYS A 663 14.03 -25.13 10.59
N PHE A 664 13.70 -23.85 10.52
CA PHE A 664 13.76 -23.09 9.27
C PHE A 664 15.21 -22.94 8.81
N ARG A 665 15.44 -23.10 7.51
CA ARG A 665 16.77 -23.00 6.89
C ARG A 665 16.69 -21.92 5.82
N GLY A 666 17.21 -20.74 6.14
CA GLY A 666 17.30 -19.61 5.22
C GLY A 666 18.74 -19.12 5.08
N LYS A 667 18.99 -18.24 4.12
CA LYS A 667 20.30 -17.64 3.84
C LYS A 667 20.49 -16.32 4.59
N ALA A 668 21.73 -15.94 4.85
CA ALA A 668 22.06 -14.58 5.31
C ALA A 668 21.82 -13.57 4.18
N ALA A 669 21.52 -12.31 4.54
CA ALA A 669 21.24 -11.25 3.56
C ALA A 669 22.45 -10.91 2.67
N ASP A 670 23.67 -11.15 3.15
CA ASP A 670 24.92 -10.88 2.43
C ASP A 670 25.45 -12.07 1.62
N SER A 671 24.65 -13.13 1.46
CA SER A 671 25.08 -14.27 0.65
C SER A 671 25.22 -13.85 -0.82
N SER A 672 26.40 -14.07 -1.40
CA SER A 672 26.67 -13.85 -2.83
C SER A 672 25.81 -14.71 -3.76
N SER A 673 25.12 -15.72 -3.22
CA SER A 673 24.19 -16.61 -3.92
C SER A 673 22.71 -16.30 -3.66
N LEU A 674 22.40 -15.16 -3.01
CA LEU A 674 21.04 -14.79 -2.67
C LEU A 674 20.28 -14.29 -3.89
N THR A 675 19.12 -14.90 -4.14
CA THR A 675 18.16 -14.50 -5.16
C THR A 675 16.87 -14.00 -4.49
N SER A 676 16.02 -13.29 -5.24
CA SER A 676 14.74 -12.78 -4.72
C SER A 676 13.75 -13.89 -4.30
N SER A 677 13.95 -15.13 -4.76
CA SER A 677 13.14 -16.29 -4.39
C SER A 677 13.67 -17.07 -3.18
N ASP A 678 14.88 -16.76 -2.69
CA ASP A 678 15.45 -17.42 -1.52
C ASP A 678 14.80 -16.92 -0.22
N ALA A 679 14.57 -17.82 0.74
CA ALA A 679 14.17 -17.42 2.08
C ALA A 679 15.39 -16.97 2.90
N LEU A 680 15.22 -15.90 3.68
CA LEU A 680 16.22 -15.40 4.63
C LEU A 680 16.19 -16.20 5.94
N SER A 681 17.35 -16.32 6.60
CA SER A 681 17.48 -16.92 7.92
C SER A 681 16.59 -16.17 8.93
N VAL A 682 15.98 -16.88 9.89
CA VAL A 682 15.16 -16.29 10.96
C VAL A 682 15.77 -16.71 12.29
N LYS A 683 16.23 -15.75 13.09
CA LYS A 683 16.84 -15.99 14.39
C LYS A 683 16.04 -15.30 15.50
N ILE A 684 15.92 -15.96 16.64
CA ILE A 684 15.31 -15.36 17.84
C ILE A 684 16.41 -14.60 18.58
N VAL A 685 16.21 -13.30 18.78
CA VAL A 685 17.10 -12.47 19.62
C VAL A 685 16.69 -12.62 21.08
N ARG A 686 15.39 -12.44 21.38
CA ARG A 686 14.82 -12.63 22.72
C ARG A 686 13.30 -12.70 22.71
N TYR A 687 12.75 -13.25 23.79
CA TYR A 687 11.34 -13.08 24.17
C TYR A 687 11.23 -11.93 25.19
N VAL A 688 10.25 -11.06 25.03
CA VAL A 688 9.97 -9.96 25.96
C VAL A 688 8.62 -10.22 26.60
N ASP A 689 8.63 -10.51 27.90
CA ASP A 689 7.42 -10.66 28.69
C ASP A 689 6.96 -9.29 29.21
N ALA A 690 6.09 -8.66 28.45
CA ALA A 690 5.52 -7.34 28.73
C ALA A 690 3.99 -7.41 28.65
N THR A 691 3.31 -6.29 28.93
CA THR A 691 1.83 -6.21 28.83
C THR A 691 1.29 -6.71 27.48
N ILE A 692 2.06 -6.54 26.40
CA ILE A 692 1.86 -7.23 25.12
C ILE A 692 3.12 -8.06 24.85
N PRO A 693 3.07 -9.40 25.02
CA PRO A 693 4.23 -10.23 24.79
C PRO A 693 4.67 -10.24 23.33
N MET A 694 5.98 -10.29 23.10
CA MET A 694 6.56 -10.23 21.76
C MET A 694 7.87 -11.01 21.63
N LEU A 695 8.15 -11.48 20.41
CA LEU A 695 9.46 -12.02 20.02
C LEU A 695 10.22 -10.96 19.24
N ILE A 696 11.45 -10.69 19.67
CA ILE A 696 12.41 -9.89 18.90
C ILE A 696 13.20 -10.86 18.03
N LEU A 697 13.13 -10.67 16.72
CA LEU A 697 13.72 -11.53 15.71
C LEU A 697 14.77 -10.76 14.90
N LEU A 698 15.77 -11.47 14.40
CA LEU A 698 16.73 -10.98 13.43
C LEU A 698 16.62 -11.85 12.17
N ILE A 699 16.30 -11.21 11.04
CA ILE A 699 16.09 -11.89 9.76
C ILE A 699 17.19 -11.53 8.77
N GLY A 700 17.78 -12.56 8.14
CA GLY A 700 18.91 -12.42 7.23
C GLY A 700 20.13 -11.76 7.89
N ASP A 701 20.22 -11.82 9.22
CA ASP A 701 21.24 -11.15 10.04
C ASP A 701 21.27 -9.62 9.94
N LYS A 702 20.22 -9.00 9.40
CA LYS A 702 20.13 -7.54 9.20
C LYS A 702 18.84 -6.90 9.66
N ILE A 703 17.69 -7.54 9.41
CA ILE A 703 16.38 -6.92 9.65
C ILE A 703 15.84 -7.35 10.99
N ARG A 704 15.75 -6.40 11.93
CA ARG A 704 15.08 -6.61 13.21
C ARG A 704 13.56 -6.57 13.04
N ILE A 705 12.88 -7.60 13.53
CA ILE A 705 11.41 -7.71 13.54
C ILE A 705 10.90 -7.91 14.96
N ASP A 706 9.94 -7.09 15.34
CA ASP A 706 9.23 -7.14 16.60
C ASP A 706 7.87 -7.82 16.35
N LEU A 707 7.79 -9.13 16.64
CA LEU A 707 6.63 -9.99 16.35
C LEU A 707 5.69 -10.07 17.55
N GLN A 708 4.46 -9.63 17.37
CA GLN A 708 3.35 -9.74 18.34
C GLN A 708 2.32 -10.77 17.86
N TYR A 709 1.53 -11.34 18.79
CA TYR A 709 0.48 -12.29 18.43
C TYR A 709 -0.83 -12.11 19.18
N THR A 710 -1.93 -12.26 18.44
CA THR A 710 -3.28 -12.34 19.01
C THR A 710 -4.16 -13.39 18.33
N THR A 711 -5.00 -14.03 19.14
CA THR A 711 -6.05 -14.93 18.68
C THR A 711 -7.28 -14.11 18.30
N ALA A 712 -7.75 -14.19 17.05
CA ALA A 712 -8.95 -13.49 16.59
C ALA A 712 -9.57 -14.18 15.37
N VAL A 713 -10.37 -15.22 15.60
CA VAL A 713 -10.95 -16.08 14.54
C VAL A 713 -11.88 -15.30 13.59
N SER A 714 -12.75 -14.44 14.11
CA SER A 714 -13.66 -13.63 13.28
C SER A 714 -12.92 -12.62 12.40
N VAL A 715 -11.86 -12.02 12.94
CA VAL A 715 -10.97 -11.10 12.22
C VAL A 715 -10.22 -11.85 11.10
N LEU A 716 -9.72 -13.05 11.41
CA LEU A 716 -9.02 -13.90 10.45
C LEU A 716 -9.94 -14.34 9.29
N ALA A 717 -11.20 -14.70 9.58
CA ALA A 717 -12.16 -15.14 8.58
C ALA A 717 -12.57 -14.03 7.59
N SER A 718 -12.44 -12.76 7.97
CA SER A 718 -12.81 -11.60 7.14
C SER A 718 -11.60 -10.72 6.78
N PHE A 719 -10.39 -11.25 6.91
CA PHE A 719 -9.13 -10.50 6.87
C PHE A 719 -9.01 -9.57 5.66
N ASP A 720 -9.32 -10.07 4.46
CA ASP A 720 -9.17 -9.31 3.20
C ASP A 720 -10.19 -8.17 3.06
N THR A 721 -11.31 -8.23 3.80
CA THR A 721 -12.36 -7.21 3.76
C THR A 721 -12.17 -6.11 4.81
N ILE A 722 -11.37 -6.37 5.85
CA ILE A 722 -11.20 -5.47 7.02
C ILE A 722 -10.79 -4.05 6.64
N PRO A 723 -9.86 -3.80 5.70
CA PRO A 723 -9.45 -2.43 5.35
C PRO A 723 -10.59 -1.55 4.82
N PHE A 724 -11.72 -2.14 4.42
CA PHE A 724 -12.88 -1.45 3.86
C PHE A 724 -14.05 -1.36 4.86
N GLN A 725 -13.94 -1.98 6.04
CA GLN A 725 -14.99 -2.01 7.05
C GLN A 725 -15.01 -0.73 7.88
N PRO A 726 -16.20 -0.24 8.29
CA PRO A 726 -16.30 0.92 9.18
C PRO A 726 -15.80 0.58 10.60
N LEU A 727 -15.34 1.59 11.33
CA LEU A 727 -14.76 1.45 12.67
C LEU A 727 -15.70 0.84 13.72
N ASN A 728 -17.01 0.99 13.53
CA ASN A 728 -18.06 0.44 14.38
C ASN A 728 -18.55 -0.93 13.90
N SER A 729 -17.86 -1.57 12.95
CA SER A 729 -18.24 -2.89 12.45
C SER A 729 -18.32 -3.93 13.58
N PRO A 730 -19.33 -4.82 13.58
CA PRO A 730 -19.47 -5.88 14.58
C PRO A 730 -18.26 -6.82 14.68
N ILE A 731 -17.38 -6.85 13.66
CA ILE A 731 -16.14 -7.62 13.67
C ILE A 731 -15.21 -7.25 14.85
N TRP A 732 -15.33 -6.02 15.36
CA TRP A 732 -14.58 -5.51 16.50
C TRP A 732 -15.24 -5.78 17.86
N ASN A 733 -16.33 -6.55 17.91
CA ASN A 733 -16.94 -7.00 19.17
C ASN A 733 -16.11 -8.11 19.83
N LEU A 734 -14.89 -7.77 20.24
CA LEU A 734 -13.90 -8.66 20.85
C LEU A 734 -13.63 -8.28 22.31
N THR A 735 -12.94 -9.15 23.05
CA THR A 735 -12.55 -8.86 24.43
C THR A 735 -11.53 -7.71 24.49
N VAL A 736 -11.54 -6.93 25.59
CA VAL A 736 -10.60 -5.81 25.77
C VAL A 736 -9.13 -6.23 25.61
N PRO A 737 -8.64 -7.36 26.17
CA PRO A 737 -7.27 -7.83 25.93
C PRO A 737 -6.96 -8.07 24.44
N THR A 738 -7.87 -8.71 23.70
CA THR A 738 -7.72 -8.91 22.24
C THR A 738 -7.70 -7.58 21.50
N LEU A 739 -8.57 -6.63 21.89
CA LEU A 739 -8.62 -5.30 21.27
C LEU A 739 -7.37 -4.48 21.54
N LYS A 740 -6.72 -4.63 22.71
CA LYS A 740 -5.42 -3.99 23.00
C LYS A 740 -4.33 -4.52 22.07
N LYS A 741 -4.26 -5.83 21.85
CA LYS A 741 -3.29 -6.44 20.92
C LYS A 741 -3.55 -6.04 19.46
N LEU A 742 -4.81 -5.84 19.08
CA LEU A 742 -5.21 -5.36 17.74
C LEU A 742 -5.13 -3.82 17.60
N GLN A 743 -4.78 -3.08 18.65
CA GLN A 743 -4.90 -1.62 18.66
C GLN A 743 -4.02 -0.94 17.61
N ALA A 744 -2.75 -1.34 17.51
CA ALA A 744 -1.82 -0.76 16.54
C ALA A 744 -2.34 -0.89 15.10
N TRP A 745 -2.89 -2.05 14.75
CA TRP A 745 -3.44 -2.26 13.41
C TRP A 745 -4.73 -1.47 13.18
N ARG A 746 -5.65 -1.45 14.16
CA ARG A 746 -6.91 -0.71 14.05
C ARG A 746 -6.71 0.80 13.92
N ASP A 747 -5.76 1.34 14.69
CA ASP A 747 -5.38 2.74 14.61
C ASP A 747 -4.68 3.05 13.28
N LEU A 748 -3.79 2.15 12.80
CA LEU A 748 -3.20 2.27 11.47
C LEU A 748 -4.25 2.32 10.36
N LEU A 749 -5.24 1.42 10.36
CA LEU A 749 -6.32 1.41 9.37
C LEU A 749 -7.13 2.71 9.40
N PHE A 750 -7.38 3.27 10.58
CA PHE A 750 -8.00 4.58 10.70
C PHE A 750 -7.12 5.67 10.06
N LEU A 751 -5.84 5.72 10.39
CA LEU A 751 -4.93 6.73 9.86
C LEU A 751 -4.84 6.67 8.33
N LEU A 752 -4.65 5.47 7.77
CA LEU A 752 -4.57 5.25 6.32
C LEU A 752 -5.86 5.66 5.59
N SER A 753 -7.02 5.54 6.23
CA SER A 753 -8.31 5.92 5.66
C SER A 753 -8.68 7.40 5.85
N ARG A 754 -8.10 8.09 6.85
CA ARG A 754 -8.53 9.44 7.24
C ARG A 754 -7.53 10.55 6.94
N ILE A 755 -6.23 10.27 6.90
CA ILE A 755 -5.22 11.27 6.50
C ILE A 755 -5.51 11.67 5.06
N PRO A 756 -5.74 12.95 4.71
CA PRO A 756 -6.11 13.33 3.35
C PRO A 756 -5.02 12.99 2.33
N ASN A 757 -3.78 13.42 2.57
CA ASN A 757 -2.67 13.16 1.67
C ASN A 757 -1.54 12.41 2.40
N LEU A 758 -1.48 11.09 2.18
CA LEU A 758 -0.54 10.22 2.89
C LEU A 758 0.92 10.51 2.52
N ALA A 759 1.18 10.96 1.29
CA ALA A 759 2.50 11.35 0.81
C ALA A 759 3.07 12.56 1.58
N LYS A 760 2.29 13.65 1.60
CA LYS A 760 2.66 14.89 2.27
C LYS A 760 2.81 14.65 3.77
N TYR A 761 1.91 13.84 4.33
CA TYR A 761 2.02 13.35 5.70
C TYR A 761 3.33 12.58 5.96
N ARG A 762 3.72 11.64 5.09
CA ARG A 762 4.96 10.85 5.24
C ARG A 762 6.20 11.75 5.17
N LEU A 763 6.25 12.72 4.25
CA LEU A 763 7.32 13.70 4.17
C LEU A 763 7.41 14.55 5.44
N ALA A 764 6.28 15.12 5.87
CA ALA A 764 6.21 15.91 7.10
C ALA A 764 6.61 15.10 8.34
N TYR A 765 6.16 13.84 8.43
CA TYR A 765 6.55 12.94 9.53
C TYR A 765 8.06 12.73 9.57
N ARG A 766 8.70 12.46 8.43
CA ARG A 766 10.15 12.22 8.36
C ARG A 766 10.92 13.42 8.85
N PHE A 767 10.49 14.62 8.47
CA PHE A 767 11.08 15.86 8.94
C PHE A 767 10.90 16.06 10.45
N ILE A 768 9.68 15.88 10.98
CA ILE A 768 9.42 16.05 12.41
C ILE A 768 10.20 15.01 13.23
N LYS A 769 10.33 13.77 12.74
CA LYS A 769 11.18 12.74 13.35
C LYS A 769 12.65 13.18 13.35
N LEU A 770 13.19 13.60 12.20
CA LEU A 770 14.57 14.09 12.06
C LEU A 770 14.84 15.25 13.02
N TRP A 771 13.96 16.26 13.04
CA TRP A 771 14.04 17.39 13.97
C TRP A 771 14.06 16.92 15.43
N ALA A 772 13.14 16.02 15.80
CA ALA A 772 13.04 15.55 17.18
C ALA A 772 14.28 14.75 17.62
N GLU A 773 14.84 13.92 16.74
CA GLU A 773 16.09 13.19 16.99
C GLU A 773 17.26 14.16 17.18
N LYS A 774 17.43 15.13 16.26
CA LYS A 774 18.54 16.09 16.29
C LYS A 774 18.46 17.06 17.48
N LYS A 775 17.26 17.41 17.95
CA LYS A 775 17.06 18.26 19.13
C LYS A 775 17.02 17.50 20.46
N GLY A 776 17.18 16.18 20.44
CA GLY A 776 17.19 15.35 21.64
C GLY A 776 15.82 15.33 22.33
N VAL A 777 14.74 15.34 21.57
CA VAL A 777 13.34 15.28 22.03
C VAL A 777 12.58 14.09 21.40
N TYR A 778 13.31 13.05 21.00
CA TYR A 778 12.76 11.81 20.45
C TYR A 778 13.12 10.60 21.34
N SER A 779 12.25 10.29 22.30
CA SER A 779 12.21 9.02 23.04
C SER A 779 10.97 8.97 23.93
N SER A 780 10.00 8.10 23.59
CA SER A 780 8.82 7.87 24.44
C SER A 780 9.19 7.30 25.81
N LYS A 781 10.30 6.56 25.89
CA LYS A 781 10.83 6.01 27.14
C LYS A 781 11.20 7.11 28.13
N PHE A 782 11.81 8.20 27.65
CA PHE A 782 12.24 9.34 28.48
C PHE A 782 11.20 10.45 28.57
N GLY A 783 9.94 10.19 28.22
CA GLY A 783 8.85 11.16 28.35
C GLY A 783 8.81 12.25 27.27
N PHE A 784 9.49 12.02 26.15
CA PHE A 784 9.47 12.88 24.96
C PHE A 784 8.57 12.31 23.85
N PHE A 785 8.59 12.94 22.66
CA PHE A 785 7.92 12.39 21.49
C PHE A 785 8.54 11.06 21.06
N GLY A 786 7.73 10.24 20.41
CA GLY A 786 8.12 8.97 19.80
C GLY A 786 7.23 8.75 18.57
N GLY A 787 7.45 7.67 17.83
CA GLY A 787 6.78 7.48 16.54
C GLY A 787 5.24 7.53 16.61
N VAL A 788 4.64 6.92 17.63
CA VAL A 788 3.18 6.98 17.83
C VAL A 788 2.69 8.38 18.18
N HIS A 789 3.43 9.14 19.00
CA HIS A 789 3.09 10.53 19.35
C HIS A 789 3.06 11.40 18.10
N ILE A 790 4.16 11.42 17.34
CA ILE A 790 4.26 12.22 16.10
C ILE A 790 3.17 11.79 15.11
N SER A 791 2.90 10.48 15.00
CA SER A 791 1.88 9.98 14.08
C SER A 791 0.49 10.54 14.40
N LEU A 792 0.08 10.49 15.67
CA LEU A 792 -1.23 10.98 16.09
C LEU A 792 -1.33 12.52 16.01
N LEU A 793 -0.29 13.22 16.47
CA LEU A 793 -0.25 14.68 16.47
C LEU A 793 -0.27 15.26 15.05
N LEU A 794 0.55 14.72 14.15
CA LEU A 794 0.60 15.15 12.75
C LEU A 794 -0.66 14.73 11.98
N ALA A 795 -1.21 13.54 12.24
CA ALA A 795 -2.42 13.10 11.54
C ALA A 795 -3.61 13.99 11.91
N ARG A 796 -3.68 14.40 13.19
CA ARG A 796 -4.65 15.41 13.63
C ARG A 796 -4.48 16.71 12.86
N VAL A 797 -3.26 17.26 12.76
CA VAL A 797 -3.01 18.49 11.98
C VAL A 797 -3.42 18.33 10.51
N ALA A 798 -3.02 17.23 9.88
CA ALA A 798 -3.36 16.94 8.49
C ALA A 798 -4.87 16.80 8.24
N MET A 799 -5.62 16.30 9.23
CA MET A 799 -7.08 16.21 9.16
C MET A 799 -7.79 17.52 9.42
N LEU A 800 -7.15 18.47 10.11
CA LEU A 800 -7.70 19.79 10.41
C LEU A 800 -7.30 20.86 9.38
N LEU A 801 -6.53 20.49 8.36
CA LEU A 801 -6.14 21.37 7.25
C LEU A 801 -6.83 20.95 5.94
N PRO A 802 -6.89 21.85 4.94
CA PRO A 802 -7.35 21.49 3.60
C PRO A 802 -6.57 20.29 3.03
N PRO A 803 -7.23 19.36 2.30
CA PRO A 803 -6.57 18.20 1.68
C PRO A 803 -5.43 18.53 0.71
N THR A 804 -5.44 19.76 0.19
CA THR A 804 -4.45 20.32 -0.74
C THR A 804 -3.19 20.83 -0.05
N ALA A 805 -3.12 20.82 1.30
CA ALA A 805 -1.96 21.31 2.04
C ALA A 805 -0.67 20.57 1.66
N THR A 806 0.40 21.34 1.43
CA THR A 806 1.75 20.81 1.12
C THR A 806 2.40 20.21 2.36
N ALA A 807 3.49 19.46 2.18
CA ALA A 807 4.23 18.92 3.33
C ALA A 807 4.84 20.06 4.16
N SER A 808 5.34 21.12 3.52
CA SER A 808 5.85 22.32 4.19
C SER A 808 4.77 23.00 5.06
N GLN A 809 3.55 23.14 4.54
CA GLN A 809 2.42 23.71 5.29
C GLN A 809 2.00 22.82 6.47
N LEU A 810 1.99 21.49 6.30
CA LEU A 810 1.73 20.55 7.39
C LEU A 810 2.75 20.70 8.54
N ILE A 811 4.04 20.85 8.19
CA ILE A 811 5.12 21.03 9.17
C ILE A 811 4.96 22.37 9.90
N ALA A 812 4.77 23.47 9.16
CA ALA A 812 4.59 24.80 9.74
C ALA A 812 3.37 24.83 10.69
N ALA A 813 2.26 24.20 10.29
CA ALA A 813 1.05 24.13 11.10
C ALA A 813 1.27 23.27 12.35
N PHE A 814 2.03 22.17 12.23
CA PHE A 814 2.37 21.32 13.38
C PHE A 814 3.10 22.11 14.46
N PHE A 815 4.17 22.84 14.10
CA PHE A 815 4.93 23.61 15.08
C PHE A 815 4.13 24.78 15.65
N THR A 816 3.43 25.54 14.80
CA THR A 816 2.61 26.68 15.24
C THR A 816 1.47 26.26 16.17
N HIS A 817 0.82 25.14 15.88
CA HIS A 817 -0.28 24.64 16.70
C HIS A 817 0.20 24.09 18.04
N TYR A 818 1.25 23.27 18.04
CA TYR A 818 1.71 22.61 19.26
C TYR A 818 2.66 23.46 20.11
N SER A 819 3.23 24.55 19.59
CA SER A 819 3.99 25.52 20.39
C SER A 819 3.11 26.28 21.38
N THR A 820 1.85 26.54 21.03
CA THR A 820 0.90 27.30 21.87
C THR A 820 -0.05 26.41 22.69
N THR A 821 0.13 25.09 22.61
CA THR A 821 -0.75 24.11 23.28
C THR A 821 -0.51 24.09 24.80
N LYS A 822 -1.57 24.26 25.58
CA LYS A 822 -1.54 24.10 27.05
C LYS A 822 -1.65 22.62 27.42
N TRP A 823 -0.52 21.90 27.46
CA TRP A 823 -0.48 20.44 27.64
C TRP A 823 -1.12 19.92 28.94
N ASP A 824 -1.04 20.67 30.04
CA ASP A 824 -1.61 20.29 31.35
C ASP A 824 -3.15 20.29 31.33
N ASP A 825 -3.77 21.10 30.47
CA ASP A 825 -5.23 21.19 30.32
C ASP A 825 -5.72 20.40 29.10
N SER A 826 -4.92 20.32 28.05
CA SER A 826 -5.34 19.82 26.73
C SER A 826 -5.35 18.30 26.64
N VAL A 827 -6.45 17.73 26.15
CA VAL A 827 -6.57 16.31 25.80
C VAL A 827 -6.56 16.20 24.28
N ILE A 828 -5.49 15.64 23.71
CA ILE A 828 -5.36 15.49 22.26
C ILE A 828 -5.98 14.15 21.82
N PHE A 829 -6.92 14.20 20.90
CA PHE A 829 -7.61 13.03 20.33
C PHE A 829 -7.84 13.23 18.83
N MET A 830 -8.20 12.17 18.09
CA MET A 830 -8.44 12.29 16.65
C MET A 830 -9.81 12.93 16.32
N PRO A 831 -9.87 13.91 15.40
CA PRO A 831 -11.13 14.51 14.96
C PRO A 831 -12.12 13.48 14.41
N GLY A 832 -13.42 13.72 14.58
CA GLY A 832 -14.48 12.86 14.04
C GLY A 832 -14.60 11.47 14.70
N THR A 833 -13.97 11.24 15.85
CA THR A 833 -14.11 9.98 16.61
C THR A 833 -15.18 10.03 17.69
N GLY A 834 -15.70 11.21 18.04
CA GLY A 834 -16.83 11.41 18.99
C GLY A 834 -16.55 11.01 20.45
N LYS A 835 -15.28 10.87 20.85
CA LYS A 835 -14.88 10.04 22.01
C LYS A 835 -14.32 10.76 23.24
N VAL A 836 -14.43 12.08 23.36
CA VAL A 836 -13.91 12.82 24.53
C VAL A 836 -14.60 12.41 25.86
N LEU A 837 -15.81 11.85 25.81
CA LEU A 837 -16.65 11.59 26.98
C LEU A 837 -16.20 10.46 27.93
N ARG A 838 -15.03 9.81 27.76
CA ARG A 838 -14.65 8.62 28.57
C ARG A 838 -13.22 8.56 29.13
N TYR A 839 -12.34 9.52 28.84
CA TYR A 839 -11.01 9.56 29.46
C TYR A 839 -11.02 10.51 30.66
N GLN A 840 -10.56 10.01 31.81
CA GLN A 840 -10.34 10.82 33.01
C GLN A 840 -8.83 11.01 33.18
N ARG A 841 -8.38 12.27 33.15
CA ARG A 841 -6.96 12.63 33.32
C ARG A 841 -6.50 12.23 34.73
N ALA A 842 -5.36 11.53 34.83
CA ALA A 842 -4.73 11.29 36.11
C ALA A 842 -3.88 12.51 36.52
N THR A 843 -3.76 12.82 37.81
CA THR A 843 -3.00 13.98 38.33
C THR A 843 -1.53 14.00 37.86
N ARG A 844 -0.97 12.81 37.61
CA ARG A 844 0.39 12.62 37.08
C ARG A 844 0.53 12.93 35.57
N ASP A 845 -0.56 12.95 34.81
CA ASP A 845 -0.53 13.10 33.35
C ASP A 845 -0.25 14.56 32.96
N LYS A 846 1.00 14.87 32.62
CA LYS A 846 1.44 16.21 32.18
C LYS A 846 1.24 16.48 30.69
N MET A 847 1.04 15.42 29.91
CA MET A 847 0.68 15.46 28.50
C MET A 847 -0.28 14.32 28.21
N VAL A 848 -1.38 14.60 27.51
CA VAL A 848 -2.40 13.60 27.16
C VAL A 848 -2.60 13.53 25.66
N ILE A 849 -2.17 12.41 25.08
CA ILE A 849 -2.36 12.09 23.67
C ILE A 849 -3.04 10.72 23.62
N LEU A 850 -4.26 10.67 23.10
CA LEU A 850 -5.11 9.49 23.16
C LEU A 850 -5.02 8.65 21.88
N THR A 851 -5.01 7.32 22.05
CA THR A 851 -5.23 6.38 20.94
C THR A 851 -6.63 6.54 20.31
N ILE A 852 -6.79 6.02 19.09
CA ILE A 852 -7.97 6.29 18.26
C ILE A 852 -9.13 5.36 18.62
N ASN A 853 -8.83 4.06 18.66
CA ASN A 853 -9.81 3.02 18.89
C ASN A 853 -9.92 2.62 20.35
N THR A 854 -11.12 2.17 20.73
CA THR A 854 -11.38 1.67 22.09
C THR A 854 -10.67 0.32 22.28
N PRO A 855 -9.98 0.07 23.42
CA PRO A 855 -9.87 0.93 24.60
C PRO A 855 -8.93 2.14 24.40
N VAL A 856 -9.36 3.31 24.86
CA VAL A 856 -8.59 4.56 24.74
C VAL A 856 -7.51 4.61 25.83
N ILE A 857 -6.27 4.91 25.43
CA ILE A 857 -5.10 4.94 26.32
C ILE A 857 -4.31 6.22 26.04
N ASN A 858 -3.78 6.86 27.10
CA ASN A 858 -2.81 7.94 26.95
C ASN A 858 -1.43 7.36 26.57
N VAL A 859 -0.97 7.63 25.36
CA VAL A 859 0.36 7.16 24.90
C VAL A 859 1.51 7.97 25.50
N ALA A 860 1.24 9.16 26.05
CA ALA A 860 2.21 10.09 26.61
C ALA A 860 2.37 9.98 28.15
N ALA A 861 2.05 8.82 28.74
CA ALA A 861 2.04 8.64 30.20
C ALA A 861 3.40 8.82 30.91
N ASN A 862 4.52 8.74 30.17
CA ASN A 862 5.86 8.99 30.72
C ASN A 862 6.27 10.46 30.71
N ALA A 863 5.45 11.35 30.14
CA ALA A 863 5.76 12.77 30.08
C ALA A 863 5.76 13.38 31.48
N THR A 864 6.83 14.10 31.81
CA THR A 864 7.00 14.82 33.07
C THR A 864 6.86 16.31 32.83
N ILE A 865 6.74 17.11 33.89
CA ILE A 865 6.69 18.57 33.76
C ILE A 865 7.93 19.11 33.02
N HIS A 866 9.11 18.56 33.31
CA HIS A 866 10.36 18.99 32.69
C HIS A 866 10.47 18.62 31.22
N THR A 867 10.01 17.43 30.84
CA THR A 867 10.05 17.00 29.43
C THR A 867 9.02 17.77 28.60
N VAL A 868 7.85 18.10 29.17
CA VAL A 868 6.85 18.96 28.54
C VAL A 868 7.36 20.39 28.38
N HIS A 869 8.05 20.96 29.38
CA HIS A 869 8.70 22.27 29.25
C HIS A 869 9.74 22.28 28.12
N THR A 870 10.59 21.25 28.09
CA THR A 870 11.62 21.12 27.04
C THR A 870 10.98 21.00 25.65
N LEU A 871 9.96 20.15 25.50
CA LEU A 871 9.22 20.00 24.24
C LEU A 871 8.59 21.32 23.79
N SER A 872 7.91 22.02 24.71
CA SER A 872 7.24 23.28 24.39
C SER A 872 8.25 24.33 23.94
N SER A 873 9.38 24.44 24.62
CA SER A 873 10.46 25.37 24.23
C SER A 873 11.05 25.05 22.85
N GLU A 874 11.30 23.78 22.53
CA GLU A 874 11.83 23.41 21.20
C GLU A 874 10.77 23.58 20.09
N LEU A 875 9.49 23.32 20.38
CA LEU A 875 8.38 23.60 19.45
C LEU A 875 8.22 25.09 19.17
N GLU A 876 8.31 25.95 20.20
CA GLU A 876 8.28 27.41 20.07
C GLU A 876 9.44 27.93 19.22
N LYS A 877 10.68 27.45 19.47
CA LYS A 877 11.84 27.81 18.65
C LYS A 877 11.68 27.39 17.19
N ALA A 878 11.11 26.22 16.94
CA ALA A 878 10.85 25.75 15.59
C ALA A 878 9.77 26.61 14.90
N ALA A 879 8.66 26.90 15.59
CA ALA A 879 7.58 27.75 15.07
C ALA A 879 8.10 29.15 14.71
N ALA A 880 8.89 29.78 15.57
CA ALA A 880 9.45 31.11 15.34
C ALA A 880 10.36 31.19 14.09
N LYS A 881 11.01 30.08 13.71
CA LYS A 881 11.85 30.03 12.50
C LYS A 881 11.02 30.05 11.21
N PHE A 882 9.81 29.49 11.22
CA PHE A 882 8.91 29.57 10.07
C PHE A 882 8.36 30.99 9.83
N GLU A 883 8.33 31.84 10.87
CA GLU A 883 7.94 33.25 10.74
C GLU A 883 9.06 34.15 10.16
N LEU A 884 10.29 33.65 10.12
CA LEU A 884 11.50 34.39 9.73
C LEU A 884 12.08 33.97 8.36
N ASP A 885 11.30 33.29 7.52
CA ASP A 885 11.74 32.72 6.22
C ASP A 885 12.99 31.82 6.34
N ALA A 886 13.15 31.10 7.45
CA ALA A 886 14.28 30.20 7.66
C ALA A 886 14.20 28.93 6.80
N THR A 887 15.35 28.33 6.47
CA THR A 887 15.40 27.06 5.73
C THR A 887 14.97 25.87 6.59
N PHE A 888 14.60 24.73 5.98
CA PHE A 888 14.36 23.49 6.73
C PHE A 888 15.59 23.05 7.54
N SER A 889 16.79 23.34 7.04
CA SER A 889 18.05 23.10 7.75
C SER A 889 18.16 23.94 9.03
N ASP A 890 17.77 25.20 8.97
CA ASP A 890 17.75 26.07 10.15
C ASP A 890 16.77 25.54 11.20
N VAL A 891 15.60 25.05 10.77
CA VAL A 891 14.58 24.51 11.68
C VAL A 891 15.06 23.21 12.33
N ALA A 892 15.60 22.26 11.56
CA ALA A 892 16.11 20.98 12.07
C ALA A 892 17.38 21.15 12.93
N GLY A 893 18.20 22.17 12.63
CA GLY A 893 19.53 22.41 13.18
C GLY A 893 20.62 22.09 12.13
N ASN A 894 21.69 22.89 12.08
CA ASN A 894 22.79 22.72 11.12
C ASN A 894 23.39 21.30 11.17
N PHE A 895 23.84 20.83 10.01
CA PHE A 895 24.37 19.50 9.78
C PHE A 895 25.90 19.55 9.79
N GLY A 896 26.54 18.79 10.68
CA GLY A 896 27.91 18.35 10.44
C GLY A 896 27.90 17.28 9.34
N ASP A 897 28.96 17.19 8.56
CA ASP A 897 29.12 16.14 7.54
C ASP A 897 29.13 14.76 8.23
N ASP A 898 28.20 13.87 7.86
CA ASP A 898 28.01 12.52 8.46
C ASP A 898 29.25 11.62 8.28
N THR A 899 30.18 12.03 7.40
CA THR A 899 31.49 11.39 7.21
C THR A 899 32.51 11.75 8.30
N SER A 900 32.24 12.78 9.10
CA SER A 900 33.04 13.13 10.26
C SER A 900 32.44 12.47 11.51
N LYS A 901 33.27 11.80 12.31
CA LYS A 901 32.88 11.29 13.65
C LYS A 901 32.67 12.45 14.66
N GLU A 902 32.21 13.60 14.19
CA GLU A 902 31.99 14.76 15.03
C GLU A 902 30.68 14.62 15.81
N ILE A 903 30.69 15.12 17.05
CA ILE A 903 29.54 15.13 17.93
C ILE A 903 28.39 15.88 17.23
N PRO A 904 27.18 15.30 17.12
CA PRO A 904 26.06 15.99 16.49
C PRO A 904 25.84 17.37 17.10
N ILE A 905 25.60 18.40 16.28
CA ILE A 905 25.51 19.80 16.73
C ILE A 905 24.53 19.98 17.89
N GLY A 906 23.38 19.29 17.87
CA GLY A 906 22.41 19.32 18.97
C GLY A 906 22.93 18.71 20.28
N VAL A 907 23.77 17.68 20.22
CA VAL A 907 24.46 17.12 21.40
C VAL A 907 25.47 18.14 21.93
N ASN A 908 26.21 18.81 21.05
CA ASN A 908 27.17 19.82 21.47
C ASN A 908 26.48 21.06 22.09
N GLU A 909 25.38 21.53 21.48
CA GLU A 909 24.49 22.56 22.06
C GLU A 909 24.00 22.14 23.46
N PHE A 910 23.67 20.87 23.66
CA PHE A 910 23.27 20.35 24.96
C PHE A 910 24.43 20.33 25.97
N LEU A 911 25.60 19.79 25.61
CA LEU A 911 26.76 19.66 26.51
C LEU A 911 27.37 21.01 26.92
N GLN A 912 27.29 22.02 26.04
CA GLN A 912 27.82 23.36 26.28
C GLN A 912 26.76 24.35 26.79
N GLY A 913 25.47 24.01 26.69
CA GLY A 913 24.36 24.92 26.95
C GLY A 913 24.05 25.17 28.44
N TYR A 914 24.59 24.35 29.35
CA TYR A 914 24.27 24.42 30.77
C TYR A 914 25.51 24.38 31.66
N ASN A 915 25.40 24.97 32.84
CA ASN A 915 26.50 25.06 33.81
C ASN A 915 26.62 23.84 34.73
N ARG A 916 25.55 23.05 34.87
CA ARG A 916 25.48 21.90 35.78
C ARG A 916 24.62 20.79 35.18
N TYR A 917 25.00 19.56 35.46
CA TYR A 917 24.32 18.35 35.02
C TYR A 917 24.24 17.35 36.17
N ILE A 918 23.21 16.51 36.16
CA ILE A 918 23.21 15.26 36.90
C ILE A 918 23.83 14.20 35.98
N LYS A 919 24.90 13.56 36.44
CA LYS A 919 25.56 12.43 35.78
C LYS A 919 25.14 11.15 36.49
N VAL A 920 24.50 10.25 35.74
CA VAL A 920 24.16 8.88 36.19
C VAL A 920 25.14 7.94 35.51
N ASP A 921 26.19 7.56 36.23
CA ASP A 921 27.26 6.69 35.74
C ASP A 921 26.85 5.23 35.88
N VAL A 922 27.08 4.42 34.83
CA VAL A 922 26.71 3.01 34.77
C VAL A 922 27.90 2.22 34.21
N GLN A 923 28.42 1.31 35.02
CA GLN A 923 29.50 0.42 34.64
C GLN A 923 29.11 -1.03 34.91
N PHE A 924 29.53 -1.93 34.03
CA PHE A 924 29.31 -3.37 34.17
C PHE A 924 30.51 -4.12 33.59
N TRP A 925 31.11 -5.00 34.40
CA TRP A 925 32.29 -5.81 34.04
C TRP A 925 32.02 -7.31 34.28
N GLY A 926 30.74 -7.70 34.30
CA GLY A 926 30.35 -9.10 34.45
C GLY A 926 30.54 -9.91 33.16
N LEU A 927 30.87 -11.19 33.31
CA LEU A 927 31.04 -12.13 32.18
C LEU A 927 29.74 -12.36 31.38
N ASN A 928 28.57 -12.15 32.00
CA ASN A 928 27.27 -12.36 31.37
C ASN A 928 26.71 -11.06 30.77
N ARG A 929 26.74 -10.95 29.43
CA ARG A 929 26.21 -9.77 28.72
C ARG A 929 24.72 -9.52 28.94
N GLN A 930 23.92 -10.56 29.22
CA GLN A 930 22.49 -10.38 29.55
C GLN A 930 22.30 -9.60 30.86
N GLY A 931 23.19 -9.79 31.83
CA GLY A 931 23.18 -9.05 33.10
C GLY A 931 23.39 -7.54 32.89
N GLY A 932 24.37 -7.17 32.06
CA GLY A 932 24.61 -5.76 31.72
C GLY A 932 23.43 -5.12 30.98
N ARG A 933 22.78 -5.84 30.05
CA ARG A 933 21.55 -5.37 29.39
C ARG A 933 20.39 -5.16 30.38
N ALA A 934 20.22 -6.10 31.31
CA ALA A 934 19.18 -6.01 32.34
C ALA A 934 19.41 -4.81 33.27
N LEU A 935 20.67 -4.55 33.66
CA LEU A 935 21.06 -3.38 34.45
C LEU A 935 20.76 -2.07 33.72
N VAL A 936 21.20 -1.92 32.46
CA VAL A 936 20.93 -0.71 31.67
C VAL A 936 19.44 -0.48 31.51
N GLY A 937 18.69 -1.53 31.15
CA GLY A 937 17.23 -1.46 31.03
C GLY A 937 16.56 -1.02 32.33
N TRP A 938 17.05 -1.51 33.47
CA TRP A 938 16.60 -1.13 34.80
C TRP A 938 16.87 0.34 35.12
N VAL A 939 18.12 0.81 34.95
CA VAL A 939 18.50 2.22 35.19
C VAL A 939 17.63 3.15 34.34
N GLU A 940 17.51 2.87 33.05
CA GLU A 940 16.74 3.71 32.13
C GLU A 940 15.25 3.73 32.46
N SER A 941 14.69 2.64 33.02
CA SER A 941 13.29 2.61 33.46
C SER A 941 13.00 3.53 34.65
N ARG A 942 14.03 3.87 35.44
CA ARG A 942 13.90 4.72 36.63
C ARG A 942 14.19 6.19 36.36
N LEU A 943 14.86 6.54 35.25
CA LEU A 943 15.22 7.93 34.92
C LEU A 943 14.01 8.87 34.81
N VAL A 944 12.84 8.38 34.35
CA VAL A 944 11.60 9.17 34.38
C VAL A 944 11.17 9.46 35.82
N GLY A 945 11.29 8.49 36.72
CA GLY A 945 11.02 8.67 38.15
C GLY A 945 11.91 9.72 38.80
N LEU A 946 13.19 9.78 38.42
CA LEU A 946 14.10 10.85 38.84
C LEU A 946 13.58 12.23 38.43
N LEU A 947 13.14 12.40 37.18
CA LEU A 947 12.59 13.66 36.69
C LEU A 947 11.28 14.05 37.39
N VAL A 948 10.40 13.08 37.65
CA VAL A 948 9.16 13.30 38.42
C VAL A 948 9.49 13.81 39.82
N GLU A 949 10.44 13.18 40.50
CA GLU A 949 10.81 13.55 41.86
C GLU A 949 11.52 14.90 41.95
N LEU A 950 12.36 15.22 40.95
CA LEU A 950 12.91 16.57 40.79
C LEU A 950 11.82 17.61 40.59
N GLY A 951 10.80 17.33 39.77
CA GLY A 951 9.66 18.24 39.57
C GLY A 951 8.85 18.48 40.85
N ARG A 952 8.74 17.47 41.70
CA ARG A 952 7.98 17.52 42.96
C ARG A 952 8.75 18.22 44.08
N GLN A 953 10.01 17.85 44.31
CA GLN A 953 10.81 18.31 45.43
C GLN A 953 11.64 19.57 45.14
N THR A 954 11.93 19.84 43.86
CA THR A 954 12.79 20.96 43.44
C THR A 954 12.11 21.85 42.39
N PRO A 955 10.97 22.49 42.68
CA PRO A 955 10.19 23.27 41.70
C PRO A 955 10.93 24.52 41.14
N GLY A 956 12.04 24.91 41.77
CA GLY A 956 12.93 25.99 41.33
C GLY A 956 13.93 25.60 40.24
N LEU A 957 13.96 24.34 39.82
CA LEU A 957 14.87 23.81 38.81
C LEU A 957 14.09 23.19 37.65
N ASP A 958 14.53 23.46 36.42
CA ASP A 958 14.12 22.73 35.22
C ASP A 958 15.22 21.72 34.84
N ALA A 959 14.83 20.48 34.55
CA ALA A 959 15.73 19.37 34.30
C ALA A 959 15.58 18.78 32.88
N ARG A 960 16.56 18.97 32.00
CA ARG A 960 16.54 18.45 30.62
C ARG A 960 17.40 17.20 30.49
N ILE A 961 16.79 16.04 30.33
CA ILE A 961 17.50 14.80 30.00
C ILE A 961 17.85 14.76 28.50
N TRP A 962 19.05 14.32 28.14
CA TRP A 962 19.34 13.91 26.77
C TRP A 962 18.94 12.44 26.58
N PRO A 963 18.15 12.08 25.55
CA PRO A 963 17.61 10.73 25.38
C PRO A 963 18.62 9.76 24.76
N GLY A 964 19.83 9.72 25.31
CA GLY A 964 20.91 8.84 24.87
C GLY A 964 22.01 8.73 25.93
N ARG A 965 22.75 7.62 25.86
CA ARG A 965 23.89 7.35 26.73
C ARG A 965 25.15 7.98 26.16
N PHE A 966 26.02 8.45 27.03
CA PHE A 966 27.34 8.98 26.69
C PHE A 966 28.43 8.02 27.18
N HIS A 967 29.59 8.07 26.54
CA HIS A 967 30.80 7.41 27.02
C HIS A 967 32.03 8.29 26.82
N GLU A 968 33.10 7.94 27.52
CA GLU A 968 34.38 8.64 27.44
C GLU A 968 35.26 7.99 26.38
N THR A 969 35.96 8.79 25.58
CA THR A 969 36.90 8.31 24.54
C THR A 969 38.24 9.02 24.62
N LYS A 970 39.33 8.26 24.43
CA LYS A 970 40.69 8.82 24.37
C LYS A 970 40.93 9.55 23.03
N PRO A 971 41.58 10.73 23.02
CA PRO A 971 41.88 11.45 21.79
C PRO A 971 42.86 10.62 20.93
N ARG A 972 42.53 10.42 19.65
CA ARG A 972 43.40 9.72 18.70
C ARG A 972 44.72 10.49 18.54
N GLN A 973 45.83 9.90 18.96
CA GLN A 973 47.16 10.38 18.56
C GLN A 973 47.33 10.12 17.05
N LEU A 974 47.42 11.19 16.27
CA LEU A 974 47.77 11.18 14.86
C LEU A 974 49.29 11.05 14.70
N GLU A 975 49.86 9.89 15.03
CA GLU A 975 51.21 9.53 14.56
C GLU A 975 51.20 8.09 14.03
N ALA A 976 51.82 7.93 12.87
CA ALA A 976 51.81 6.76 12.01
C ALA A 976 52.42 5.53 12.69
N GLU A 977 51.85 4.34 12.44
CA GLU A 977 52.60 3.09 12.24
C GLU A 977 51.64 1.97 11.79
N GLU A 978 51.68 1.67 10.48
CA GLU A 978 51.14 0.46 9.85
C GLU A 978 51.91 -0.75 10.40
N GLY A 979 51.38 -1.41 11.42
CA GLY A 979 52.04 -2.57 12.04
C GLY A 979 51.37 -3.13 13.30
N MET A 980 50.54 -2.34 13.99
CA MET A 980 49.81 -2.78 15.21
C MET A 980 48.31 -3.00 14.95
N GLU A 981 47.94 -3.74 13.91
CA GLU A 981 46.54 -4.15 13.67
C GLU A 981 46.17 -5.47 14.37
N GLU A 982 47.16 -6.33 14.66
CA GLU A 982 46.93 -7.61 15.35
C GLU A 982 46.84 -7.43 16.89
N GLU A 983 47.72 -6.64 17.52
CA GLU A 983 47.61 -6.30 18.96
C GLU A 983 46.36 -5.47 19.28
N ARG A 984 45.87 -4.63 18.34
CA ARG A 984 44.62 -3.87 18.49
C ARG A 984 43.34 -4.70 18.36
N LYS A 985 43.41 -5.92 17.82
CA LYS A 985 42.27 -6.86 17.82
C LYS A 985 42.14 -7.53 19.17
N GLU A 986 43.25 -7.89 19.82
CA GLU A 986 43.24 -8.48 21.16
C GLU A 986 42.79 -7.47 22.23
N GLU A 987 43.25 -6.21 22.21
CA GLU A 987 42.78 -5.17 23.14
C GLU A 987 41.29 -4.81 22.94
N LYS A 988 40.77 -4.85 21.71
CA LYS A 988 39.34 -4.61 21.42
C LYS A 988 38.44 -5.78 21.80
N GLU A 989 38.96 -7.00 21.80
CA GLU A 989 38.22 -8.17 22.30
C GLU A 989 38.14 -8.18 23.83
N GLU A 990 39.17 -7.68 24.53
CA GLU A 990 39.16 -7.49 25.99
C GLU A 990 38.29 -6.28 26.44
N GLU A 991 38.32 -5.13 25.75
CA GLU A 991 37.43 -3.98 26.05
C GLU A 991 35.94 -4.25 25.77
N MET A 992 35.61 -5.21 24.90
CA MET A 992 34.23 -5.57 24.55
C MET A 992 33.46 -6.28 25.69
N GLY A 993 34.13 -6.64 26.79
CA GLY A 993 33.53 -7.26 27.97
C GLY A 993 32.99 -6.25 29.00
N GLU A 994 33.49 -5.02 28.99
CA GLU A 994 33.13 -3.99 29.97
C GLU A 994 32.23 -2.90 29.36
N LEU A 995 31.05 -2.70 29.94
CA LEU A 995 30.23 -1.53 29.66
C LEU A 995 30.68 -0.39 30.56
N ARG A 996 31.01 0.77 29.98
CA ARG A 996 31.16 2.04 30.70
C ARG A 996 30.42 3.15 29.97
N GLY A 997 29.46 3.76 30.62
CA GLY A 997 28.74 4.90 30.06
C GLY A 997 27.92 5.64 31.12
N PHE A 998 27.34 6.77 30.75
CA PHE A 998 26.58 7.60 31.66
C PHE A 998 25.45 8.35 30.97
N TYR A 999 24.43 8.74 31.75
CA TYR A 999 23.35 9.61 31.29
C TYR A 999 23.52 11.00 31.88
N LEU A 1000 23.08 12.02 31.13
CA LEU A 1000 23.16 13.42 31.54
C LEU A 1000 21.76 14.04 31.61
N VAL A 1001 21.50 14.73 32.73
CA VAL A 1001 20.34 15.60 32.91
C VAL A 1001 20.82 17.01 33.20
N ALA A 1002 20.69 17.90 32.23
CA ALA A 1002 21.06 19.30 32.37
C ALA A 1002 20.13 20.04 33.34
N LEU A 1003 20.69 20.95 34.14
CA LEU A 1003 19.95 21.73 35.13
C LEU A 1003 19.96 23.21 34.78
N SER A 1004 18.79 23.85 34.87
CA SER A 1004 18.66 25.30 34.72
C SER A 1004 17.70 25.88 35.77
N PRO A 1005 17.86 27.15 36.18
CA PRO A 1005 16.91 27.80 37.08
C PRO A 1005 15.54 27.92 36.40
N SER A 1006 14.47 27.50 37.08
CA SER A 1006 13.11 27.70 36.58
C SER A 1006 12.67 29.15 36.71
N SER A 1007 11.63 29.55 35.97
CA SER A 1007 11.03 30.90 36.07
C SER A 1007 10.62 31.28 37.50
N LYS A 1008 10.22 30.28 38.30
CA LYS A 1008 9.84 30.42 39.72
C LYS A 1008 11.02 30.63 40.64
N SER A 1009 12.26 30.32 40.22
CA SER A 1009 13.49 30.46 41.02
C SER A 1009 13.75 31.90 41.49
N SER A 1010 13.30 32.88 40.70
CA SER A 1010 13.40 34.32 41.01
C SER A 1010 12.47 34.76 42.15
N GLN A 1011 11.40 34.01 42.40
CA GLN A 1011 10.36 34.30 43.40
C GLN A 1011 10.60 33.57 44.73
N MET A 1012 11.58 32.67 44.78
CA MET A 1012 11.88 31.87 45.97
C MET A 1012 12.68 32.65 47.02
N THR A 1013 12.27 32.53 48.27
CA THR A 1013 12.97 33.02 49.46
C THR A 1013 14.31 32.30 49.68
N LYS A 1014 15.21 32.89 50.47
CA LYS A 1014 16.50 32.26 50.80
C LYS A 1014 16.35 30.92 51.53
N GLU A 1015 15.29 30.78 52.35
CA GLU A 1015 15.01 29.55 53.08
C GLU A 1015 14.51 28.44 52.16
N GLU A 1016 13.62 28.76 51.21
CA GLU A 1016 13.17 27.82 50.17
C GLU A 1016 14.32 27.37 49.26
N LYS A 1017 15.30 28.24 48.97
CA LYS A 1017 16.50 27.86 48.21
C LYS A 1017 17.37 26.86 48.96
N ARG A 1018 17.62 27.09 50.26
CA ARG A 1018 18.39 26.15 51.11
C ARG A 1018 17.67 24.81 51.29
N ASN A 1019 16.36 24.85 51.50
CA ASN A 1019 15.54 23.64 51.60
C ASN A 1019 15.52 22.88 50.25
N GLY A 1020 15.49 23.61 49.13
CA GLY A 1020 15.61 23.05 47.79
C GLY A 1020 16.96 22.36 47.51
N GLU A 1021 18.07 22.90 48.02
CA GLU A 1021 19.40 22.25 47.92
C GLU A 1021 19.46 20.93 48.69
N ALA A 1022 18.91 20.91 49.92
CA ALA A 1022 18.83 19.69 50.73
C ALA A 1022 17.90 18.64 50.08
N ALA A 1023 16.74 19.08 49.56
CA ALA A 1023 15.81 18.23 48.83
C ALA A 1023 16.44 17.66 47.55
N PHE A 1024 17.15 18.48 46.78
CA PHE A 1024 17.89 18.04 45.59
C PHE A 1024 18.89 16.92 45.92
N ALA A 1025 19.73 17.11 46.95
CA ALA A 1025 20.68 16.08 47.39
C ALA A 1025 19.98 14.79 47.85
N ALA A 1026 18.83 14.90 48.53
CA ALA A 1026 18.03 13.77 48.94
C ALA A 1026 17.45 13.00 47.73
N VAL A 1027 16.97 13.69 46.70
CA VAL A 1027 16.44 13.07 45.46
C VAL A 1027 17.51 12.22 44.78
N LEU A 1028 18.73 12.75 44.60
CA LEU A 1028 19.82 11.99 43.96
C LEU A 1028 20.19 10.75 44.77
N ARG A 1029 20.35 10.89 46.09
CA ARG A 1029 20.68 9.78 46.98
C ARG A 1029 19.59 8.70 46.99
N ASN A 1030 18.33 9.10 47.00
CA ASN A 1030 17.20 8.18 47.00
C ASN A 1030 17.13 7.40 45.67
N PHE A 1031 17.38 8.07 44.54
CA PHE A 1031 17.46 7.41 43.25
C PHE A 1031 18.62 6.41 43.18
N GLU A 1032 19.83 6.80 43.58
CA GLU A 1032 20.99 5.89 43.62
C GLU A 1032 20.73 4.68 44.51
N THR A 1033 20.13 4.91 45.69
CA THR A 1033 19.72 3.83 46.60
C THR A 1033 18.70 2.92 45.94
N ALA A 1034 17.66 3.46 45.30
CA ALA A 1034 16.61 2.66 44.66
C ALA A 1034 17.16 1.77 43.53
N VAL A 1035 18.13 2.26 42.77
CA VAL A 1035 18.77 1.47 41.70
C VAL A 1035 19.65 0.38 42.27
N THR A 1036 20.49 0.70 43.27
CA THR A 1036 21.50 -0.22 43.83
C THR A 1036 20.94 -1.25 44.81
N LYS A 1037 19.73 -1.05 45.36
CA LYS A 1037 19.09 -2.01 46.29
C LYS A 1037 18.47 -3.22 45.57
N HIS A 1038 18.25 -3.14 44.25
CA HIS A 1038 17.52 -4.15 43.48
C HIS A 1038 18.41 -5.34 43.09
N LYS A 1039 18.46 -6.35 43.96
CA LYS A 1039 19.42 -7.47 43.90
C LYS A 1039 19.38 -8.31 42.61
N GLU A 1040 18.26 -8.36 41.90
CA GLU A 1040 18.16 -9.13 40.65
C GLU A 1040 18.76 -8.42 39.43
N LYS A 1041 18.86 -7.09 39.48
CA LYS A 1041 19.26 -6.26 38.34
C LYS A 1041 20.56 -5.50 38.61
N TYR A 1042 20.97 -5.40 39.88
CA TYR A 1042 22.21 -4.79 40.33
C TYR A 1042 22.98 -5.76 41.21
N ASP A 1043 24.24 -6.00 40.83
CA ASP A 1043 25.18 -6.81 41.58
C ASP A 1043 26.47 -6.00 41.80
N PRO A 1044 26.79 -5.60 43.05
CA PRO A 1044 27.95 -4.78 43.34
C PRO A 1044 29.30 -5.46 43.03
N SER A 1045 29.32 -6.77 42.77
CA SER A 1045 30.54 -7.49 42.37
C SER A 1045 30.84 -7.39 40.87
N THR A 1046 29.84 -7.07 40.05
CA THR A 1046 29.92 -7.05 38.57
C THR A 1046 29.42 -5.74 37.95
N SER A 1047 28.92 -4.81 38.77
CA SER A 1047 28.36 -3.54 38.32
C SER A 1047 28.55 -2.40 39.31
N TRP A 1048 28.56 -1.18 38.78
CA TRP A 1048 28.62 0.06 39.53
C TRP A 1048 27.62 1.06 38.95
N VAL A 1049 26.82 1.68 39.82
CA VAL A 1049 25.96 2.81 39.44
C VAL A 1049 26.17 3.92 40.46
N SER A 1050 26.40 5.14 39.99
CA SER A 1050 26.54 6.32 40.86
C SER A 1050 25.84 7.53 40.27
N VAL A 1051 25.31 8.41 41.13
CA VAL A 1051 24.62 9.62 40.70
C VAL A 1051 25.24 10.85 41.36
N SER A 1052 25.70 11.78 40.53
CA SER A 1052 26.39 12.99 41.00
C SER A 1052 25.95 14.23 40.24
N CYS A 1053 26.15 15.41 40.83
CA CYS A 1053 25.98 16.69 40.13
C CYS A 1053 27.35 17.23 39.72
N VAL A 1054 27.55 17.40 38.42
CA VAL A 1054 28.84 17.71 37.79
C VAL A 1054 28.78 18.97 36.93
N LYS A 1055 29.93 19.58 36.69
CA LYS A 1055 30.13 20.63 35.67
C LYS A 1055 30.59 20.03 34.33
N PRO A 1056 30.53 20.78 33.21
CA PRO A 1056 31.02 20.31 31.91
C PRO A 1056 32.46 19.78 31.91
N ASP A 1057 33.36 20.38 32.70
CA ASP A 1057 34.76 19.98 32.82
C ASP A 1057 34.97 18.70 33.64
N GLU A 1058 33.92 18.21 34.31
CA GLU A 1058 33.92 17.01 35.16
C GLU A 1058 33.21 15.82 34.49
N PHE A 1059 32.84 15.91 33.21
CA PHE A 1059 32.23 14.79 32.48
C PHE A 1059 33.19 13.61 32.32
N VAL A 1060 34.47 13.94 32.07
CA VAL A 1060 35.54 12.97 31.79
C VAL A 1060 36.37 12.69 33.03
N THR A 1061 36.82 11.45 33.18
CA THR A 1061 37.65 11.02 34.32
C THR A 1061 39.12 11.36 34.12
N GLU A 1062 39.61 11.36 32.87
CA GLU A 1062 40.99 11.72 32.55
C GLU A 1062 41.08 13.00 31.72
N LYS A 1063 42.06 13.86 32.04
CA LYS A 1063 42.32 15.10 31.28
C LYS A 1063 42.78 14.77 29.86
N GLY A 1064 41.98 15.19 28.88
CA GLY A 1064 42.26 15.01 27.45
C GLY A 1064 41.22 14.13 26.74
N ASN A 1065 40.42 13.36 27.49
CA ASN A 1065 39.35 12.57 26.92
C ASN A 1065 38.18 13.44 26.45
N THR A 1066 37.41 12.93 25.49
CA THR A 1066 36.21 13.57 24.94
C THR A 1066 34.97 12.77 25.32
N VAL A 1067 33.83 13.44 25.35
CA VAL A 1067 32.52 12.81 25.56
C VAL A 1067 31.90 12.54 24.20
N GLU A 1068 31.56 11.29 23.93
CA GLU A 1068 30.85 10.89 22.72
C GLU A 1068 29.47 10.32 23.06
N LEU A 1069 28.50 10.54 22.17
CA LEU A 1069 27.20 9.91 22.27
C LEU A 1069 27.33 8.46 21.82
N ASP A 1070 26.86 7.53 22.63
CA ASP A 1070 26.83 6.12 22.28
C ASP A 1070 25.77 5.87 21.20
N LEU A 1071 26.20 5.89 19.94
CA LEU A 1071 25.36 5.62 18.78
C LEU A 1071 24.95 4.15 18.66
N THR A 1072 25.55 3.25 19.45
CA THR A 1072 25.22 1.83 19.34
C THR A 1072 23.86 1.49 19.96
N MET A 1073 23.30 2.34 20.84
CA MET A 1073 21.98 2.28 21.53
C MET A 1073 21.51 0.93 22.11
N VAL A 1074 22.24 -0.14 21.83
CA VAL A 1074 21.95 -1.53 22.11
C VAL A 1074 23.32 -2.14 22.38
N TRP A 1075 23.49 -2.68 23.57
CA TRP A 1075 24.64 -3.50 23.91
C TRP A 1075 24.49 -4.88 23.24
N ASP A 1076 24.28 -4.89 21.91
CA ASP A 1076 24.12 -6.05 21.02
C ASP A 1076 25.43 -6.29 20.26
N GLY A 1077 26.44 -6.72 21.00
CA GLY A 1077 27.47 -7.61 20.46
C GLY A 1077 27.26 -8.97 21.13
N GLY A 1078 26.89 -10.00 20.39
CA GLY A 1078 26.74 -11.36 20.92
C GLY A 1078 25.52 -12.06 20.33
N GLU A 1079 25.81 -12.92 19.36
CA GLU A 1079 24.90 -13.94 18.86
C GLU A 1079 24.33 -14.74 20.05
N ALA A 1080 23.05 -15.08 19.99
CA ALA A 1080 22.60 -16.26 20.73
C ALA A 1080 23.44 -17.44 20.19
N ASP A 1081 23.88 -18.33 21.07
CA ASP A 1081 24.55 -19.56 20.65
C ASP A 1081 23.77 -20.25 19.52
N GLU A 1082 24.47 -20.94 18.63
CA GLU A 1082 23.88 -21.62 17.46
C GLU A 1082 22.76 -22.64 17.83
N ASN A 1083 22.58 -22.91 19.13
CA ASN A 1083 21.65 -23.89 19.67
C ASN A 1083 20.36 -23.28 20.26
N GLY A 1084 20.34 -21.97 20.60
CA GLY A 1084 19.19 -21.33 21.24
C GLY A 1084 18.87 -21.91 22.63
N ASP A 1085 19.89 -22.45 23.31
CA ASP A 1085 19.73 -23.22 24.55
C ASP A 1085 20.01 -22.36 25.81
N GLY A 1086 20.30 -21.08 25.64
CA GLY A 1086 20.46 -20.09 26.72
C GLY A 1086 19.19 -19.28 27.07
N ILE A 1087 17.99 -19.80 26.80
CA ILE A 1087 16.74 -19.19 27.26
C ILE A 1087 16.40 -19.84 28.62
N PRO A 1088 16.47 -19.10 29.75
CA PRO A 1088 15.83 -19.57 30.97
C PRO A 1088 14.34 -19.77 30.66
N ASP A 1089 13.82 -20.96 30.94
CA ASP A 1089 12.37 -21.17 31.08
C ASP A 1089 11.92 -20.36 32.30
N ASP A 1090 11.69 -19.06 32.13
CA ASP A 1090 11.03 -18.21 33.12
C ASP A 1090 9.52 -18.50 33.13
N GLU A 1091 9.13 -19.78 33.20
CA GLU A 1091 7.73 -20.19 33.44
C GLU A 1091 7.29 -19.92 34.90
N ASP A 1092 8.21 -19.49 35.78
CA ASP A 1092 7.94 -19.24 37.21
C ASP A 1092 8.09 -17.77 37.65
N SER A 1093 8.06 -16.79 36.74
CA SER A 1093 7.94 -15.38 37.13
C SER A 1093 6.47 -15.00 37.33
N GLU A 1094 5.88 -15.46 38.44
CA GLU A 1094 4.72 -14.75 38.99
C GLU A 1094 5.14 -13.31 39.27
N GLU A 1095 4.41 -12.34 38.70
CA GLU A 1095 4.53 -10.93 39.04
C GLU A 1095 4.33 -10.77 40.56
N GLU A 1096 5.42 -10.68 41.32
CA GLU A 1096 5.39 -9.90 42.56
C GLU A 1096 5.25 -8.44 42.14
N GLU A 1097 4.02 -7.92 42.26
CA GLU A 1097 3.79 -6.48 42.39
C GLU A 1097 4.64 -6.02 43.58
N ASP A 1098 5.83 -5.46 43.33
CA ASP A 1098 6.71 -4.87 44.33
C ASP A 1098 5.95 -3.74 45.07
N PRO A 1099 5.55 -3.94 46.35
CA PRO A 1099 4.74 -2.97 47.09
C PRO A 1099 5.52 -1.70 47.45
N ASP A 1100 6.85 -1.71 47.31
CA ASP A 1100 7.74 -0.66 47.85
C ASP A 1100 7.70 0.67 47.04
N ILE A 1101 7.02 0.73 45.89
CA ILE A 1101 6.73 2.01 45.22
C ILE A 1101 5.43 2.65 45.75
N ALA A 1102 4.51 1.85 46.30
CA ALA A 1102 3.27 2.36 46.90
C ALA A 1102 3.48 2.81 48.36
N ASP A 1103 4.32 2.10 49.12
CA ASP A 1103 4.52 2.38 50.55
C ASP A 1103 5.51 3.54 50.84
N LEU A 1104 6.32 3.98 49.88
CA LEU A 1104 7.14 5.20 50.03
C LEU A 1104 6.41 6.50 49.64
N LEU A 1105 5.13 6.41 49.24
CA LEU A 1105 4.30 7.54 48.81
C LEU A 1105 3.11 7.84 49.74
N LEU A 1106 3.00 7.15 50.88
CA LEU A 1106 1.90 7.31 51.85
C LEU A 1106 2.43 7.31 53.28
N ASP A 1107 3.13 8.38 53.69
CA ASP A 1107 3.20 8.76 55.11
C ASP A 1107 3.45 10.27 55.20
N GLY A 1108 2.43 11.02 55.65
CA GLY A 1108 2.51 12.46 55.86
C GLY A 1108 1.17 13.18 55.86
N GLU A 1109 0.52 13.15 57.03
CA GLU A 1109 -0.46 14.10 57.58
C GLU A 1109 -1.96 13.80 57.48
N GLU A 1110 -2.53 13.62 58.69
CA GLU A 1110 -3.93 13.68 59.06
C GLU A 1110 -4.45 15.13 58.96
N ALA A 1111 -5.58 15.33 58.27
CA ALA A 1111 -6.68 16.20 58.71
C ALA A 1111 -7.89 16.04 57.78
N GLU A 1112 -8.97 15.52 58.37
CA GLU A 1112 -10.37 15.92 58.27
C GLU A 1112 -11.02 16.16 56.89
N ASP A 1113 -11.98 15.28 56.60
CA ASP A 1113 -13.30 15.53 56.00
C ASP A 1113 -13.35 16.39 54.72
N GLU A 1114 -13.45 15.74 53.56
CA GLU A 1114 -14.66 15.69 52.72
C GLU A 1114 -14.34 15.12 51.32
N ASP A 1115 -15.10 14.08 50.98
CA ASP A 1115 -15.52 13.63 49.64
C ASP A 1115 -14.47 13.40 48.55
N ASP A 1116 -13.87 12.20 48.56
CA ASP A 1116 -13.15 11.65 47.41
C ASP A 1116 -13.88 10.51 46.70
N PHE A 1117 -14.38 10.91 45.54
CA PHE A 1117 -15.06 10.18 44.50
C PHE A 1117 -14.01 9.64 43.52
N PHE A 1118 -13.40 8.48 43.82
CA PHE A 1118 -12.92 7.40 42.91
C PHE A 1118 -11.71 6.63 43.48
N GLY A 1119 -11.92 5.37 43.89
CA GLY A 1119 -10.88 4.40 44.27
C GLY A 1119 -11.18 2.98 43.77
N SER A 1120 -10.22 2.46 43.02
CA SER A 1120 -10.15 1.25 42.18
C SER A 1120 -10.54 -0.12 42.78
N LEU A 1121 -10.98 -1.01 41.88
CA LEU A 1121 -11.05 -2.48 42.03
C LEU A 1121 -9.73 -3.14 41.57
N ARG A 1122 -9.03 -3.83 42.48
CA ARG A 1122 -8.38 -5.16 42.31
C ARG A 1122 -8.45 -5.81 43.70
N LYS A 1123 -8.97 -7.00 43.99
CA LYS A 1123 -9.43 -8.20 43.28
C LYS A 1123 -10.84 -8.56 43.79
N GLY A 1124 -11.72 -9.03 42.90
CA GLY A 1124 -12.86 -9.86 43.28
C GLY A 1124 -14.17 -9.56 42.57
N SER A 1125 -14.43 -10.30 41.48
CA SER A 1125 -15.76 -10.80 41.08
C SER A 1125 -16.90 -9.81 40.78
N LYS A 1126 -17.33 -9.88 39.50
CA LYS A 1126 -18.72 -9.83 38.99
C LYS A 1126 -19.50 -8.51 39.04
N LYS A 1127 -20.07 -8.19 37.86
CA LYS A 1127 -21.53 -8.16 37.62
C LYS A 1127 -22.38 -8.15 38.90
N ASN A 1128 -23.24 -7.16 39.14
CA ASN A 1128 -24.34 -6.90 38.21
C ASN A 1128 -25.04 -5.55 38.46
N LYS A 1129 -25.44 -4.91 37.34
CA LYS A 1129 -26.73 -4.22 37.17
C LYS A 1129 -27.86 -5.12 37.76
N ASN A 1130 -28.80 -4.70 38.61
CA ASN A 1130 -29.76 -3.61 38.43
C ASN A 1130 -30.63 -3.37 39.70
N ALA A 1131 -31.09 -2.11 39.82
CA ALA A 1131 -32.42 -1.64 40.25
C ALA A 1131 -32.81 -1.48 41.75
N SER A 1132 -33.18 -0.23 42.09
CA SER A 1132 -34.32 0.27 42.92
C SER A 1132 -34.92 -0.65 44.00
N ALA A 1133 -35.29 -0.23 45.22
CA ALA A 1133 -35.38 1.07 45.85
C ALA A 1133 -35.67 0.87 47.36
N ALA A 1134 -35.34 1.91 48.13
CA ALA A 1134 -35.96 2.35 49.39
C ALA A 1134 -35.63 1.64 50.74
N ALA A 1135 -34.93 2.43 51.56
CA ALA A 1135 -35.15 2.72 52.98
C ALA A 1135 -34.55 1.79 54.07
N GLN A 1136 -33.35 2.21 54.51
CA GLN A 1136 -32.86 2.32 55.89
C GLN A 1136 -33.34 1.34 57.00
N LYS A 1137 -32.39 0.57 57.56
CA LYS A 1137 -31.86 0.75 58.94
C LYS A 1137 -30.87 -0.36 59.34
N ASN A 1138 -29.68 0.05 59.80
CA ASN A 1138 -28.72 -0.55 60.74
C ASN A 1138 -28.67 -2.09 60.96
N SER A 1139 -27.58 -2.73 60.51
CA SER A 1139 -26.94 -3.88 61.19
C SER A 1139 -25.51 -4.12 60.64
N GLY A 1140 -24.52 -4.35 61.52
CA GLY A 1140 -23.08 -4.41 61.22
C GLY A 1140 -22.57 -5.60 60.37
N PRO A 1141 -21.24 -5.84 60.33
CA PRO A 1141 -20.60 -6.67 59.30
C PRO A 1141 -20.92 -8.16 59.45
N THR A 1142 -21.55 -8.76 58.44
CA THR A 1142 -21.83 -10.21 58.35
C THR A 1142 -20.59 -11.00 57.92
N ALA A 1143 -20.32 -12.14 58.55
CA ALA A 1143 -19.16 -12.99 58.29
C ALA A 1143 -19.06 -13.52 56.84
N LYS A 1144 -17.84 -13.59 56.30
CA LYS A 1144 -17.54 -14.15 54.96
C LYS A 1144 -17.83 -15.67 54.93
N LEU A 1145 -18.44 -16.16 53.84
CA LEU A 1145 -18.71 -17.58 53.58
C LEU A 1145 -17.55 -18.20 52.79
N ARG A 1146 -17.08 -19.40 53.16
CA ARG A 1146 -16.02 -20.12 52.45
C ARG A 1146 -16.46 -20.60 51.07
N PRO A 1147 -15.56 -20.62 50.06
CA PRO A 1147 -15.91 -21.00 48.69
C PRO A 1147 -16.10 -22.52 48.52
N SER A 1148 -16.92 -22.92 47.54
CA SER A 1148 -17.33 -24.32 47.30
C SER A 1148 -16.17 -25.30 47.08
N HIS A 1149 -15.07 -24.88 46.47
CA HIS A 1149 -13.91 -25.75 46.23
C HIS A 1149 -13.18 -26.13 47.53
N GLU A 1150 -13.14 -25.24 48.53
CA GLU A 1150 -12.57 -25.55 49.86
C GLU A 1150 -13.45 -26.57 50.60
N VAL A 1151 -14.78 -26.43 50.49
CA VAL A 1151 -15.74 -27.39 51.06
C VAL A 1151 -15.65 -28.75 50.37
N PHE A 1152 -15.57 -28.76 49.04
CA PHE A 1152 -15.35 -29.99 48.26
C PHE A 1152 -14.06 -30.69 48.67
N ASN A 1153 -12.93 -29.98 48.73
CA ASN A 1153 -11.64 -30.55 49.13
C ASN A 1153 -11.70 -31.11 50.55
N ARG A 1154 -12.40 -30.44 51.47
CA ARG A 1154 -12.59 -30.93 52.84
C ARG A 1154 -13.44 -32.20 52.87
N LEU A 1155 -14.55 -32.26 52.15
CA LEU A 1155 -15.42 -33.44 52.09
C LEU A 1155 -14.79 -34.63 51.33
N LYS A 1156 -13.86 -34.36 50.42
CA LYS A 1156 -13.20 -35.39 49.59
C LYS A 1156 -11.92 -35.95 50.23
N TRP A 1157 -11.13 -35.12 50.89
CA TRP A 1157 -9.77 -35.48 51.31
C TRP A 1157 -9.57 -35.58 52.83
N ASP A 1158 -10.47 -35.04 53.66
CA ASP A 1158 -10.35 -35.15 55.12
C ASP A 1158 -10.97 -36.47 55.61
N SER A 1159 -10.19 -37.27 56.34
CA SER A 1159 -10.58 -38.61 56.82
C SER A 1159 -11.77 -38.61 57.78
N LYS A 1160 -12.19 -37.43 58.27
CA LYS A 1160 -13.39 -37.26 59.10
C LYS A 1160 -14.71 -37.31 58.32
N TYR A 1161 -14.67 -37.16 56.99
CA TYR A 1161 -15.86 -37.16 56.14
C TYR A 1161 -15.80 -38.31 55.13
N ASP A 1162 -16.90 -39.04 54.95
CA ASP A 1162 -17.04 -40.04 53.89
C ASP A 1162 -17.63 -39.39 52.63
N ALA A 1163 -16.81 -39.18 51.60
CA ALA A 1163 -17.21 -38.54 50.35
C ALA A 1163 -18.45 -39.19 49.68
N SER A 1164 -18.67 -40.50 49.87
CA SER A 1164 -19.80 -41.22 49.30
C SER A 1164 -21.16 -40.87 49.96
N ALA A 1165 -21.11 -40.31 51.18
CA ALA A 1165 -22.27 -39.89 51.95
C ALA A 1165 -22.81 -38.51 51.52
N TYR A 1166 -22.12 -37.78 50.63
CA TYR A 1166 -22.46 -36.41 50.26
C TYR A 1166 -22.76 -36.26 48.77
N VAL A 1167 -23.57 -35.25 48.44
CA VAL A 1167 -23.88 -34.88 47.04
C VAL A 1167 -23.68 -33.38 46.83
N ILE A 1168 -23.29 -33.06 45.59
CA ILE A 1168 -23.04 -31.72 45.07
C ILE A 1168 -24.22 -31.35 44.17
N GLY A 1169 -24.96 -30.32 44.56
CA GLY A 1169 -25.94 -29.68 43.68
C GLY A 1169 -25.25 -28.63 42.82
N TYR A 1170 -25.27 -28.78 41.50
CA TYR A 1170 -24.69 -27.83 40.56
C TYR A 1170 -25.71 -27.41 39.50
N GLU A 1171 -25.60 -26.17 39.05
CA GLU A 1171 -26.47 -25.63 38.01
C GLU A 1171 -25.99 -26.12 36.64
N ASP A 1172 -26.80 -26.91 35.92
CA ASP A 1172 -26.56 -27.36 34.54
C ASP A 1172 -27.04 -26.31 33.50
N ARG A 1173 -26.48 -26.31 32.28
CA ARG A 1173 -26.77 -25.27 31.27
C ARG A 1173 -28.19 -25.35 30.72
N PHE A 1174 -28.84 -26.51 30.79
CA PHE A 1174 -30.14 -26.73 30.15
C PHE A 1174 -31.19 -27.35 31.09
N ARG A 1175 -30.78 -28.00 32.19
CA ARG A 1175 -31.68 -28.81 33.04
C ARG A 1175 -31.88 -28.30 34.48
N GLY A 1176 -31.37 -27.12 34.81
CA GLY A 1176 -31.45 -26.57 36.18
C GLY A 1176 -30.46 -27.24 37.14
N VAL A 1177 -30.76 -27.25 38.45
CA VAL A 1177 -29.85 -27.83 39.45
C VAL A 1177 -29.90 -29.36 39.40
N LEU A 1178 -28.77 -29.98 39.04
CA LEU A 1178 -28.58 -31.42 39.06
C LEU A 1178 -27.68 -31.82 40.24
N GLU A 1179 -27.83 -33.05 40.71
CA GLU A 1179 -27.05 -33.58 41.83
C GLU A 1179 -26.17 -34.74 41.40
N ILE A 1180 -24.93 -34.74 41.87
CA ILE A 1180 -23.97 -35.84 41.68
C ILE A 1180 -23.23 -36.09 43.00
N GLY A 1181 -22.78 -37.33 43.24
CA GLY A 1181 -21.98 -37.65 44.42
C GLY A 1181 -20.65 -36.89 44.46
N VAL A 1182 -20.19 -36.50 45.65
CA VAL A 1182 -18.88 -35.85 45.83
C VAL A 1182 -17.75 -36.76 45.35
N ASP A 1183 -17.89 -38.07 45.55
CA ASP A 1183 -16.98 -39.12 45.07
C ASP A 1183 -16.85 -39.16 43.54
N LYS A 1184 -17.92 -38.81 42.82
CA LYS A 1184 -17.97 -38.86 41.35
C LYS A 1184 -17.63 -37.52 40.68
N TRP A 1185 -17.37 -36.46 41.45
CA TRP A 1185 -17.04 -35.14 40.90
C TRP A 1185 -15.62 -35.07 40.35
N LYS A 1186 -15.49 -34.67 39.08
CA LYS A 1186 -14.22 -34.52 38.33
C LYS A 1186 -13.77 -33.06 38.29
N THR A 1187 -12.47 -32.82 38.38
CA THR A 1187 -11.87 -31.47 38.51
C THR A 1187 -10.91 -31.08 37.37
N GLU A 1188 -10.65 -31.97 36.41
CA GLU A 1188 -9.71 -31.73 35.31
C GLU A 1188 -10.44 -31.22 34.05
N MET A 1189 -9.84 -30.25 33.33
CA MET A 1189 -10.47 -29.56 32.19
C MET A 1189 -10.51 -30.37 30.89
N SER A 1190 -9.86 -31.54 30.84
CA SER A 1190 -9.79 -32.42 29.66
C SER A 1190 -10.93 -33.42 29.56
N ASP A 1191 -11.80 -33.52 30.56
CA ASP A 1191 -12.95 -34.44 30.56
C ASP A 1191 -14.19 -33.81 29.88
N GLU A 1192 -14.86 -34.57 29.01
CA GLU A 1192 -16.04 -34.12 28.23
C GLU A 1192 -17.22 -33.66 29.10
N GLU A 1193 -17.31 -34.11 30.36
CA GLU A 1193 -18.36 -33.76 31.34
C GLU A 1193 -17.90 -32.77 32.42
N PHE A 1194 -16.86 -31.97 32.16
CA PHE A 1194 -16.30 -31.03 33.16
C PHE A 1194 -17.27 -29.91 33.57
N VAL A 1195 -17.59 -29.84 34.87
CA VAL A 1195 -18.41 -28.78 35.47
C VAL A 1195 -17.55 -27.90 36.39
N PRO A 1196 -17.40 -26.58 36.09
CA PRO A 1196 -16.62 -25.67 36.93
C PRO A 1196 -17.21 -25.50 38.36
N MET A 1197 -16.34 -25.45 39.38
CA MET A 1197 -16.71 -25.31 40.80
C MET A 1197 -17.57 -24.09 41.14
N HIS A 1198 -17.50 -23.02 40.33
CA HIS A 1198 -18.32 -21.83 40.52
C HIS A 1198 -19.81 -22.03 40.19
N ARG A 1199 -20.17 -23.19 39.61
CA ARG A 1199 -21.56 -23.62 39.32
C ARG A 1199 -22.16 -24.49 40.43
N VAL A 1200 -21.39 -24.84 41.46
CA VAL A 1200 -21.91 -25.54 42.64
C VAL A 1200 -22.78 -24.58 43.46
N VAL A 1201 -23.99 -25.03 43.78
CA VAL A 1201 -25.01 -24.29 44.54
C VAL A 1201 -25.00 -24.73 46.01
N TYR A 1202 -24.90 -26.03 46.28
CA TYR A 1202 -24.88 -26.57 47.64
C TYR A 1202 -24.19 -27.93 47.77
N PHE A 1203 -23.84 -28.29 49.02
CA PHE A 1203 -23.45 -29.62 49.46
C PHE A 1203 -24.42 -30.10 50.54
N LYS A 1204 -25.00 -31.28 50.34
CA LYS A 1204 -25.91 -31.90 51.32
C LYS A 1204 -25.53 -33.35 51.60
N GLU A 1205 -25.86 -33.81 52.79
CA GLU A 1205 -25.73 -35.21 53.16
C GLU A 1205 -26.86 -36.05 52.53
N ARG A 1206 -26.50 -37.15 51.88
CA ARG A 1206 -27.41 -37.97 51.06
C ARG A 1206 -28.49 -38.66 51.90
N LYS A 1207 -28.20 -39.07 53.14
CA LYS A 1207 -29.12 -39.85 53.99
C LYS A 1207 -30.11 -38.98 54.77
N THR A 1208 -29.65 -37.87 55.33
CA THR A 1208 -30.45 -37.00 56.20
C THR A 1208 -31.08 -35.84 55.42
N GLY A 1209 -30.55 -35.54 54.22
CA GLY A 1209 -30.90 -34.33 53.46
C GLY A 1209 -30.36 -33.05 54.09
N GLU A 1210 -29.52 -33.15 55.12
CA GLU A 1210 -29.02 -31.99 55.85
C GLU A 1210 -28.08 -31.16 54.96
N MET A 1211 -28.34 -29.86 54.92
CA MET A 1211 -27.55 -28.91 54.14
C MET A 1211 -26.30 -28.51 54.94
N LEU A 1212 -25.13 -28.86 54.41
CA LEU A 1212 -23.84 -28.61 55.03
C LEU A 1212 -23.23 -27.31 54.56
N TRP A 1213 -23.44 -27.00 53.28
CA TRP A 1213 -23.01 -25.74 52.70
C TRP A 1213 -24.00 -25.31 51.62
N ASP A 1214 -24.49 -24.07 51.69
CA ASP A 1214 -25.46 -23.52 50.75
C ASP A 1214 -25.06 -22.09 50.41
N ARG A 1215 -24.82 -21.86 49.11
CA ARG A 1215 -24.32 -20.58 48.61
C ARG A 1215 -25.34 -19.46 48.78
N GLU A 1216 -26.62 -19.74 48.55
CA GLU A 1216 -27.68 -18.74 48.56
C GLU A 1216 -28.11 -18.43 50.00
N LYS A 1217 -28.24 -19.47 50.84
CA LYS A 1217 -28.59 -19.32 52.26
C LYS A 1217 -27.40 -18.92 53.16
N ARG A 1218 -26.18 -18.87 52.59
CA ARG A 1218 -24.90 -18.61 53.28
C ARG A 1218 -24.68 -19.50 54.51
N ILE A 1219 -25.07 -20.76 54.41
CA ILE A 1219 -24.84 -21.77 55.45
C ILE A 1219 -23.51 -22.45 55.15
N ASP A 1220 -22.67 -22.62 56.16
CA ASP A 1220 -21.44 -23.41 56.13
C ASP A 1220 -21.20 -24.05 57.50
N LYS A 1221 -21.72 -25.26 57.67
CA LYS A 1221 -21.54 -26.08 58.87
C LYS A 1221 -20.20 -26.81 58.88
N ILE A 1222 -19.44 -26.79 57.77
CA ILE A 1222 -18.16 -27.48 57.65
C ILE A 1222 -17.03 -26.63 58.26
N PHE A 1223 -17.01 -25.32 57.98
CA PHE A 1223 -16.03 -24.39 58.54
C PHE A 1223 -16.63 -23.38 59.53
N GLY A 1224 -17.94 -23.42 59.77
CA GLY A 1224 -18.62 -22.48 60.66
C GLY A 1224 -18.56 -21.04 60.15
N SER A 1225 -18.56 -20.84 58.83
CA SER A 1225 -18.47 -19.51 58.20
C SER A 1225 -19.85 -19.03 57.72
N GLY A 1226 -19.95 -17.83 57.15
CA GLY A 1226 -21.25 -17.26 56.75
C GLY A 1226 -22.21 -17.07 57.94
N ASN A 1227 -23.48 -17.45 57.77
CA ASN A 1227 -24.54 -17.28 58.77
C ASN A 1227 -24.50 -18.33 59.90
N THR A 1228 -23.61 -19.32 59.79
CA THR A 1228 -23.36 -20.37 60.79
C THR A 1228 -22.20 -20.03 61.74
N ALA A 1229 -21.64 -18.81 61.65
CA ALA A 1229 -20.55 -18.34 62.49
C ALA A 1229 -21.02 -17.90 63.89
N ASP A 1230 -20.74 -18.70 64.92
CA ASP A 1230 -20.96 -18.33 66.33
C ASP A 1230 -19.91 -17.29 66.78
N TRP A 1231 -20.31 -16.02 66.86
CA TRP A 1231 -19.42 -14.88 67.21
C TRP A 1231 -18.92 -14.87 68.67
N LYS A 1232 -19.29 -15.85 69.51
CA LYS A 1232 -19.01 -15.84 70.96
C LYS A 1232 -17.76 -16.62 71.44
N LYS A 1233 -16.87 -17.10 70.56
CA LYS A 1233 -15.64 -17.80 71.00
C LYS A 1233 -14.37 -17.29 70.31
N LYS A 1234 -13.92 -16.07 70.63
CA LYS A 1234 -12.49 -15.71 70.57
C LYS A 1234 -12.13 -14.77 71.73
N GLY A 1235 -11.73 -15.38 72.84
CA GLY A 1235 -10.94 -14.74 73.89
C GLY A 1235 -9.73 -15.63 74.18
N LYS A 1236 -8.53 -15.03 74.13
CA LYS A 1236 -7.21 -15.54 74.53
C LYS A 1236 -6.66 -16.78 73.80
N LYS A 1237 -5.74 -16.55 72.86
CA LYS A 1237 -4.29 -16.63 73.11
C LYS A 1237 -3.52 -16.03 71.95
#